data_AF-A0A7R9LLE9-F1
#
_entry.id   AF-A0A7R9LLE9-F1
#
_cell.length_a   1.000
_cell.length_b   1.000
_cell.length_c   1.000
_cell.angle_alpha   90.00
_cell.angle_beta   90.00
_cell.angle_gamma   90.00
#
_symmetry.space_group_name_H-M   'P 1'
#
loop_
_entity.id
_entity.type
_entity.pdbx_description
1 polymer ?
#
loop_
_entity_poly.entity_id
_entity_poly.type
_entity_poly.pdbx_seq_one_letter_code
_entity_poly.pdbx_strand_id
1 'polypeptide(L)'
;MTKTSDNSVIIRKMTKSDVSQALDVFASHGYYEITHSVQTFLAVDSQAFYVAIDTTNDMVIGCCGGPFLRPDTAFIGLYGVRREYFGSGIGQKLFARVMAYIGDRDCCLFSVPGKELLYKERLGFRVETGHELHIYYGRRGTGGDGDVNNNRIDGYNNGVKFVSKLSDSLLAKVCDYDRDIHGCRRSKLLELSLREPGCETVVAVCADRDCVVGYGCIRDDSAHCGSLCPVYADGYAIARRVVQELINLSENALKNGYYYYTISTNERAVRLAQDLHLDVMSREPLLCRNFVTKNVNKTSPQCIVHVSTLSATGAQKYSETGRTEVIRNTRNPEWTVRVPIDYRFNECQTLRLEVWDYDICADNELLGHLDVDVSALIASREPVVKKRLRLPAPASAVDAQQPYHSFQVTGELWLTIYEVLASKQTVRMQFAAKTLPQKDFLGSSDPYVVVSKESTDGAYTPVHRTEVIHKTLAPEWSEFTVRVHDLCDGDHHKRLRLAVYDWDRHTSDDFIGAVSTSLHDLNRQLTAGAAVLELRRLGKDITNSGVQLSTKRSTDGSEGKASKRRSILLRSRANESTNCGVLLVSKLQFRSVPTFVDYMSSAGTQIHFVAAVDCTSDSQSYHQRPIVVNTTGGTTTTTGAVAPYNCFEYIIDSLGQVLHPYDYQGLYVMYGFGARPLPGRHVSHAFNMKTDSVVPYCDGVDDMRRCYRAGLKLVDHLSSCGGRQFAPVLNEVLALTKNFQNGKHYFVVTIITAGSHGDSADTLEAIVRASAMPLSIVIVGVGN
;
A
#
# COMPACT_ATOMS: atom_id res chain seq x y z
N MET A 1 -75.73 -24.52 1.44
CA MET A 1 -75.87 -25.84 0.78
C MET A 1 -75.25 -25.67 -0.60
N THR A 2 -74.13 -26.30 -0.96
CA THR A 2 -73.85 -27.74 -1.01
C THR A 2 -72.45 -28.08 -0.50
N LYS A 3 -72.33 -29.24 0.18
CA LYS A 3 -71.05 -29.94 0.39
C LYS A 3 -70.55 -30.40 -0.99
N THR A 4 -69.27 -30.17 -1.28
CA THR A 4 -68.49 -31.09 -2.11
C THR A 4 -67.22 -31.47 -1.36
N SER A 5 -66.93 -32.76 -1.42
CA SER A 5 -65.88 -33.50 -0.76
C SER A 5 -64.48 -32.89 -0.89
N ASP A 6 -63.75 -32.93 0.22
CA ASP A 6 -62.41 -32.41 0.49
C ASP A 6 -61.26 -33.15 -0.22
N ASN A 7 -61.41 -33.53 -1.50
CA ASN A 7 -60.44 -34.39 -2.20
C ASN A 7 -60.07 -33.98 -3.64
N SER A 8 -60.46 -32.79 -4.11
CA SER A 8 -60.22 -32.37 -5.51
C SER A 8 -58.95 -31.55 -5.75
N VAL A 9 -58.15 -31.24 -4.72
CA VAL A 9 -56.93 -30.42 -4.89
C VAL A 9 -55.71 -31.16 -4.39
N ILE A 10 -54.72 -31.34 -5.26
CA ILE A 10 -53.42 -31.93 -4.91
C ILE A 10 -52.32 -30.88 -4.97
N ILE A 11 -51.38 -30.93 -4.02
CA ILE A 11 -50.15 -30.13 -4.06
C ILE A 11 -48.97 -31.06 -4.28
N ARG A 12 -48.24 -30.85 -5.37
CA ARG A 12 -47.06 -31.63 -5.73
C ARG A 12 -45.94 -30.74 -6.27
N LYS A 13 -44.76 -31.32 -6.46
CA LYS A 13 -43.66 -30.66 -7.15
C LYS A 13 -44.07 -30.33 -8.58
N MET A 14 -43.62 -29.16 -9.05
CA MET A 14 -43.79 -28.72 -10.42
C MET A 14 -42.93 -29.58 -11.36
N THR A 15 -43.49 -29.88 -12.52
CA THR A 15 -42.81 -30.53 -13.64
C THR A 15 -42.80 -29.57 -14.84
N LYS A 16 -41.99 -29.88 -15.87
CA LYS A 16 -41.90 -29.02 -17.06
C LYS A 16 -43.24 -28.81 -17.77
N SER A 17 -44.15 -29.80 -17.75
CA SER A 17 -45.48 -29.69 -18.36
C SER A 17 -46.42 -28.74 -17.62
N ASP A 18 -46.16 -28.47 -16.33
CA ASP A 18 -47.01 -27.58 -15.54
C ASP A 18 -46.67 -26.09 -15.76
N VAL A 19 -45.48 -25.78 -16.29
CA VAL A 19 -44.94 -24.41 -16.36
C VAL A 19 -45.88 -23.48 -17.11
N SER A 20 -46.42 -23.90 -18.27
CA SER A 20 -47.34 -23.06 -19.04
C SER A 20 -48.58 -22.68 -18.23
N GLN A 21 -49.24 -23.64 -17.59
CA GLN A 21 -50.43 -23.37 -16.79
C GLN A 21 -50.12 -22.58 -15.51
N ALA A 22 -48.92 -22.74 -14.94
CA ALA A 22 -48.46 -21.94 -13.82
C ALA A 22 -48.30 -20.47 -14.21
N LEU A 23 -47.79 -20.17 -15.41
CA LEU A 23 -47.67 -18.81 -15.95
C LEU A 23 -49.03 -18.20 -16.26
N ASP A 24 -50.02 -19.00 -16.69
CA ASP A 24 -51.40 -18.52 -16.86
C ASP A 24 -52.00 -17.98 -15.56
N VAL A 25 -51.59 -18.52 -14.41
CA VAL A 25 -51.97 -17.97 -13.10
C VAL A 25 -51.45 -16.54 -12.93
N PHE A 26 -50.25 -16.21 -13.41
CA PHE A 26 -49.71 -14.84 -13.34
C PHE A 26 -50.35 -13.93 -14.37
N ALA A 27 -50.52 -14.42 -15.60
CA ALA A 27 -51.16 -13.67 -16.67
C ALA A 27 -52.57 -13.22 -16.28
N SER A 28 -53.34 -14.06 -15.56
CA SER A 28 -54.67 -13.66 -15.05
C SER A 28 -54.65 -12.51 -14.03
N HIS A 29 -53.47 -12.18 -13.49
CA HIS A 29 -53.25 -11.07 -12.57
C HIS A 29 -52.57 -9.87 -13.25
N GLY A 30 -52.29 -9.93 -14.55
CA GLY A 30 -51.58 -8.89 -15.29
C GLY A 30 -50.06 -8.92 -15.12
N TYR A 31 -49.51 -10.03 -14.62
CA TYR A 31 -48.06 -10.25 -14.52
C TYR A 31 -47.63 -11.24 -15.61
N TYR A 32 -46.63 -10.85 -16.39
CA TYR A 32 -46.10 -11.67 -17.49
C TYR A 32 -44.69 -12.10 -17.12
N GLU A 33 -44.43 -13.39 -17.23
CA GLU A 33 -43.21 -14.04 -16.76
C GLU A 33 -42.53 -14.76 -17.94
N ILE A 34 -41.23 -15.00 -17.82
CA ILE A 34 -40.45 -15.61 -18.91
C ILE A 34 -40.52 -17.14 -18.81
N THR A 35 -41.14 -17.77 -19.80
CA THR A 35 -41.39 -19.22 -19.80
C THR A 35 -40.12 -20.06 -19.64
N HIS A 36 -39.08 -19.73 -20.41
CA HIS A 36 -37.82 -20.48 -20.37
C HIS A 36 -37.03 -20.25 -19.08
N SER A 37 -37.10 -19.05 -18.48
CA SER A 37 -36.49 -18.78 -17.17
C SER A 37 -37.03 -19.71 -16.07
N VAL A 38 -38.34 -19.94 -16.02
CA VAL A 38 -38.94 -20.86 -15.04
C VAL A 38 -38.47 -22.29 -15.28
N GLN A 39 -38.39 -22.72 -16.55
CA GLN A 39 -37.84 -24.04 -16.90
C GLN A 39 -36.36 -24.18 -16.52
N THR A 40 -35.57 -23.12 -16.71
CA THR A 40 -34.17 -23.05 -16.31
C THR A 40 -34.02 -23.15 -14.80
N PHE A 41 -34.77 -22.37 -14.03
CA PHE A 41 -34.72 -22.45 -12.57
C PHE A 41 -35.15 -23.82 -12.05
N LEU A 42 -36.17 -24.44 -12.66
CA LEU A 42 -36.58 -25.81 -12.35
C LEU A 42 -35.49 -26.84 -12.71
N ALA A 43 -34.72 -26.62 -13.78
CA ALA A 43 -33.61 -27.48 -14.15
C ALA A 43 -32.38 -27.30 -13.23
N VAL A 44 -32.16 -26.08 -12.73
CA VAL A 44 -31.12 -25.76 -11.74
C VAL A 44 -31.46 -26.41 -10.40
N ASP A 45 -32.69 -26.19 -9.91
CA ASP A 45 -33.22 -26.71 -8.66
C ASP A 45 -34.61 -27.35 -8.84
N SER A 46 -34.61 -28.65 -9.11
CA SER A 46 -35.83 -29.44 -9.37
C SER A 46 -36.74 -29.64 -8.15
N GLN A 47 -36.29 -29.26 -6.95
CA GLN A 47 -37.01 -29.50 -5.69
C GLN A 47 -37.73 -28.25 -5.18
N ALA A 48 -37.46 -27.10 -5.79
CA ALA A 48 -37.85 -25.79 -5.29
C ALA A 48 -39.26 -25.32 -5.63
N PHE A 49 -39.92 -25.94 -6.61
CA PHE A 49 -41.19 -25.44 -7.16
C PHE A 49 -42.35 -26.40 -6.87
N TYR A 50 -43.48 -25.84 -6.45
CA TYR A 50 -44.70 -26.58 -6.15
C TYR A 50 -45.90 -25.99 -6.90
N VAL A 51 -46.81 -26.86 -7.32
CA VAL A 51 -48.09 -26.50 -7.96
C VAL A 51 -49.25 -27.10 -7.16
N ALA A 52 -50.36 -26.37 -7.12
CA ALA A 52 -51.66 -26.86 -6.68
C ALA A 52 -52.50 -27.14 -7.93
N ILE A 53 -53.09 -28.34 -8.01
CA ILE A 53 -53.85 -28.81 -9.17
C ILE A 53 -55.25 -29.18 -8.73
N ASP A 54 -56.25 -28.66 -9.43
CA ASP A 54 -57.61 -29.15 -9.35
C ASP A 54 -57.74 -30.42 -10.18
N THR A 55 -57.88 -31.56 -9.52
CA THR A 55 -57.94 -32.88 -10.15
C THR A 55 -59.24 -33.12 -10.90
N THR A 56 -60.26 -32.26 -10.76
CA THR A 56 -61.51 -32.40 -11.54
C THR A 56 -61.32 -32.00 -12.99
N ASN A 57 -60.44 -31.03 -13.26
CA ASN A 57 -60.22 -30.46 -14.58
C ASN A 57 -58.74 -30.51 -15.02
N ASP A 58 -57.87 -31.19 -14.24
CA ASP A 58 -56.41 -31.25 -14.42
C ASP A 58 -55.75 -29.87 -14.65
N MET A 59 -56.18 -28.89 -13.84
CA MET A 59 -55.82 -27.48 -14.01
C MET A 59 -54.91 -27.02 -12.87
N VAL A 60 -53.80 -26.36 -13.21
CA VAL A 60 -52.97 -25.66 -12.21
C VAL A 60 -53.73 -24.43 -11.71
N ILE A 61 -54.03 -24.44 -10.41
CA ILE A 61 -54.79 -23.38 -9.71
C ILE A 61 -53.91 -22.52 -8.82
N GLY A 62 -52.65 -22.89 -8.60
CA GLY A 62 -51.67 -22.06 -7.92
C GLY A 62 -50.27 -22.63 -7.97
N CYS A 63 -49.26 -21.81 -7.71
CA CYS A 63 -47.86 -22.21 -7.65
C CYS A 63 -47.04 -21.34 -6.70
N CYS A 64 -45.88 -21.84 -6.31
CA CYS A 64 -44.87 -21.14 -5.51
C CYS A 64 -43.51 -21.79 -5.74
N GLY A 65 -42.46 -20.97 -5.86
CA GLY A 65 -41.08 -21.44 -6.02
C GLY A 65 -40.12 -20.76 -5.04
N GLY A 66 -39.08 -21.48 -4.62
CA GLY A 66 -37.97 -20.93 -3.83
C GLY A 66 -36.62 -21.54 -4.19
N PRO A 67 -36.13 -21.38 -5.44
CA PRO A 67 -34.89 -22.00 -5.89
C PRO A 67 -33.65 -21.43 -5.21
N PHE A 68 -32.66 -22.31 -4.98
CA PHE A 68 -31.30 -21.94 -4.61
C PHE A 68 -30.49 -21.62 -5.86
N LEU A 69 -30.46 -20.34 -6.24
CA LEU A 69 -29.59 -19.83 -7.31
C LEU A 69 -28.17 -19.52 -6.79
N ARG A 70 -27.99 -19.54 -5.47
CA ARG A 70 -26.71 -19.50 -4.75
C ARG A 70 -26.69 -20.66 -3.73
N PRO A 71 -25.51 -21.08 -3.23
CA PRO A 71 -25.42 -22.23 -2.32
C PRO A 71 -26.25 -22.11 -1.04
N ASP A 72 -26.39 -20.89 -0.51
CA ASP A 72 -26.91 -20.61 0.83
C ASP A 72 -28.20 -19.77 0.85
N THR A 73 -28.56 -19.11 -0.26
CA THR A 73 -29.75 -18.23 -0.31
C THR A 73 -30.77 -18.68 -1.36
N ALA A 74 -32.01 -18.91 -0.93
CA ALA A 74 -33.16 -19.12 -1.80
C ALA A 74 -33.83 -17.79 -2.18
N PHE A 75 -34.34 -17.70 -3.40
CA PHE A 75 -35.16 -16.56 -3.83
C PHE A 75 -36.60 -17.01 -4.06
N ILE A 76 -37.53 -16.59 -3.20
CA ILE A 76 -38.93 -16.98 -3.29
C ILE A 76 -39.63 -16.10 -4.34
N GLY A 77 -40.30 -16.75 -5.28
CA GLY A 77 -40.99 -16.12 -6.38
C GLY A 77 -42.05 -17.05 -6.95
N LEU A 78 -42.65 -16.65 -8.09
CA LEU A 78 -43.71 -17.41 -8.74
C LEU A 78 -44.81 -17.84 -7.75
N TYR A 79 -45.14 -16.96 -6.79
CA TYR A 79 -46.15 -17.21 -5.76
C TYR A 79 -47.51 -16.61 -6.16
N GLY A 80 -48.42 -17.46 -6.62
CA GLY A 80 -49.72 -17.04 -7.13
C GLY A 80 -50.79 -18.13 -7.00
N VAL A 81 -52.06 -17.70 -6.92
CA VAL A 81 -53.24 -18.57 -6.92
C VAL A 81 -54.26 -17.94 -7.86
N ARG A 82 -55.04 -18.73 -8.61
CA ARG A 82 -56.11 -18.21 -9.46
C ARG A 82 -57.17 -17.49 -8.62
N ARG A 83 -57.75 -16.40 -9.15
CA ARG A 83 -58.65 -15.51 -8.40
C ARG A 83 -59.88 -16.23 -7.84
N GLU A 84 -60.39 -17.21 -8.58
CA GLU A 84 -61.57 -18.00 -8.20
C GLU A 84 -61.32 -18.85 -6.95
N TYR A 85 -60.05 -19.08 -6.61
CA TYR A 85 -59.61 -19.88 -5.47
C TYR A 85 -59.04 -19.03 -4.32
N PHE A 86 -59.23 -17.71 -4.33
CA PHE A 86 -58.83 -16.84 -3.22
C PHE A 86 -59.58 -17.20 -1.93
N GLY A 87 -58.89 -17.09 -0.79
CA GLY A 87 -59.44 -17.46 0.52
C GLY A 87 -59.49 -18.97 0.83
N SER A 88 -59.17 -19.83 -0.14
CA SER A 88 -59.15 -21.31 0.04
C SER A 88 -57.99 -21.86 0.88
N GLY A 89 -57.03 -21.01 1.28
CA GLY A 89 -55.82 -21.44 2.00
C GLY A 89 -54.75 -22.12 1.13
N ILE A 90 -54.98 -22.30 -0.19
CA ILE A 90 -54.02 -22.96 -1.11
C ILE A 90 -52.66 -22.26 -1.10
N GLY A 91 -52.63 -20.93 -1.16
CA GLY A 91 -51.39 -20.15 -1.16
C GLY A 91 -50.54 -20.43 0.08
N GLN A 92 -51.15 -20.49 1.27
CA GLN A 92 -50.46 -20.82 2.51
C GLN A 92 -49.87 -22.23 2.48
N LYS A 93 -50.61 -23.22 1.94
CA LYS A 93 -50.12 -24.59 1.80
C LYS A 93 -48.94 -24.68 0.82
N LEU A 94 -48.98 -23.97 -0.30
CA LEU A 94 -47.88 -23.89 -1.26
C LEU A 94 -46.64 -23.25 -0.65
N PHE A 95 -46.81 -22.09 -0.01
CA PHE A 95 -45.72 -21.37 0.66
C PHE A 95 -45.10 -22.23 1.76
N ALA A 96 -45.90 -22.95 2.56
CA ALA A 96 -45.40 -23.86 3.57
C ALA A 96 -44.55 -25.01 3.00
N ARG A 97 -44.88 -25.53 1.81
CA ARG A 97 -44.05 -26.54 1.13
C ARG A 97 -42.71 -25.97 0.66
N VAL A 98 -42.71 -24.75 0.13
CA VAL A 98 -41.48 -24.05 -0.26
C VAL A 98 -40.61 -23.77 0.97
N MET A 99 -41.19 -23.26 2.06
CA MET A 99 -40.44 -23.02 3.30
C MET A 99 -39.93 -24.29 3.95
N ALA A 100 -40.67 -25.41 3.88
CA ALA A 100 -40.18 -26.70 4.36
C ALA A 100 -38.96 -27.19 3.56
N TYR A 101 -38.92 -26.92 2.25
CA TYR A 101 -37.74 -27.19 1.44
C TYR A 101 -36.57 -26.27 1.79
N ILE A 102 -36.81 -24.96 1.96
CA ILE A 102 -35.78 -23.98 2.33
C ILE A 102 -35.18 -24.30 3.71
N GLY A 103 -36.00 -24.68 4.68
CA GLY A 103 -35.59 -24.95 6.06
C GLY A 103 -35.12 -23.68 6.77
N ASP A 104 -34.01 -23.77 7.50
CA ASP A 104 -33.45 -22.66 8.27
C ASP A 104 -32.52 -21.74 7.46
N ARG A 105 -32.30 -22.06 6.18
CA ARG A 105 -31.41 -21.31 5.28
C ARG A 105 -31.96 -19.93 4.94
N ASP A 106 -31.08 -19.06 4.46
CA ASP A 106 -31.43 -17.71 4.07
C ASP A 106 -32.41 -17.71 2.90
N CYS A 107 -33.42 -16.84 2.98
CA CYS A 107 -34.30 -16.61 1.85
C CYS A 107 -34.75 -15.16 1.72
N CYS A 108 -34.97 -14.77 0.46
CA CYS A 108 -35.38 -13.42 0.09
C CYS A 108 -36.54 -13.47 -0.90
N LEU A 109 -37.33 -12.40 -0.98
CA LEU A 109 -38.33 -12.17 -2.03
C LEU A 109 -38.49 -10.68 -2.29
N PHE A 110 -38.92 -10.32 -3.51
CA PHE A 110 -39.49 -9.00 -3.77
C PHE A 110 -40.99 -9.06 -3.56
N SER A 111 -41.52 -8.17 -2.73
CA SER A 111 -42.97 -8.10 -2.51
C SER A 111 -43.59 -7.19 -3.55
N VAL A 112 -44.62 -7.69 -4.24
CA VAL A 112 -45.55 -6.84 -4.98
C VAL A 112 -46.06 -5.73 -4.05
N PRO A 113 -46.15 -4.46 -4.51
CA PRO A 113 -46.59 -3.34 -3.68
C PRO A 113 -47.93 -3.63 -2.98
N GLY A 114 -47.98 -3.38 -1.68
CA GLY A 114 -49.17 -3.59 -0.84
C GLY A 114 -49.36 -5.03 -0.32
N LYS A 115 -48.40 -5.93 -0.54
CA LYS A 115 -48.39 -7.31 0.02
C LYS A 115 -47.34 -7.54 1.10
N GLU A 116 -46.63 -6.50 1.54
CA GLU A 116 -45.51 -6.58 2.48
C GLU A 116 -45.97 -7.13 3.84
N LEU A 117 -47.13 -6.68 4.31
CA LEU A 117 -47.71 -7.10 5.59
C LEU A 117 -48.00 -8.61 5.63
N LEU A 118 -48.37 -9.21 4.48
CA LEU A 118 -48.58 -10.66 4.37
C LEU A 118 -47.30 -11.41 4.75
N TYR A 119 -46.17 -11.01 4.19
CA TYR A 119 -44.89 -11.67 4.42
C TYR A 119 -44.30 -11.34 5.79
N LYS A 120 -44.45 -10.10 6.25
CA LYS A 120 -43.93 -9.63 7.52
C LYS A 120 -44.64 -10.26 8.72
N GLU A 121 -45.97 -10.11 8.78
CA GLU A 121 -46.73 -10.48 9.97
C GLU A 121 -47.10 -11.96 10.00
N ARG A 122 -47.33 -12.59 8.83
CA ARG A 122 -47.77 -13.98 8.77
C ARG A 122 -46.66 -14.99 8.51
N LEU A 123 -45.53 -14.56 7.95
CA LEU A 123 -44.50 -15.47 7.43
C LEU A 123 -43.08 -15.17 7.96
N GLY A 124 -42.93 -14.15 8.81
CA GLY A 124 -41.70 -13.86 9.56
C GLY A 124 -40.58 -13.21 8.76
N PHE A 125 -40.91 -12.56 7.65
CA PHE A 125 -39.93 -11.79 6.86
C PHE A 125 -39.73 -10.38 7.43
N ARG A 126 -38.57 -9.80 7.17
CA ARG A 126 -38.23 -8.40 7.49
C ARG A 126 -38.05 -7.63 6.20
N VAL A 127 -38.52 -6.39 6.17
CA VAL A 127 -38.28 -5.48 5.04
C VAL A 127 -36.86 -4.95 5.15
N GLU A 128 -36.08 -5.05 4.09
CA GLU A 128 -34.73 -4.50 4.01
C GLU A 128 -34.79 -3.04 3.57
N THR A 129 -34.62 -2.12 4.51
CA THR A 129 -34.69 -0.68 4.26
C THR A 129 -33.72 -0.25 3.15
N GLY A 130 -34.21 0.53 2.19
CA GLY A 130 -33.41 1.07 1.09
C GLY A 130 -33.09 0.09 -0.04
N HIS A 131 -33.55 -1.17 0.05
CA HIS A 131 -33.34 -2.19 -0.97
C HIS A 131 -34.67 -2.52 -1.67
N GLU A 132 -34.85 -1.99 -2.88
CA GLU A 132 -36.03 -2.19 -3.72
C GLU A 132 -35.60 -2.69 -5.10
N LEU A 133 -36.38 -3.58 -5.71
CA LEU A 133 -36.31 -3.84 -7.14
C LEU A 133 -37.09 -2.74 -7.86
N HIS A 134 -36.40 -1.97 -8.70
CA HIS A 134 -37.03 -1.04 -9.62
C HIS A 134 -37.24 -1.74 -10.96
N ILE A 135 -38.49 -1.70 -11.42
CA ILE A 135 -38.89 -2.20 -12.73
C ILE A 135 -39.24 -0.99 -13.59
N TYR A 136 -38.52 -0.84 -14.69
CA TYR A 136 -38.73 0.22 -15.67
C TYR A 136 -39.26 -0.34 -16.98
N TYR A 137 -39.97 0.47 -17.76
CA TYR A 137 -40.45 0.13 -19.09
C TYR A 137 -39.98 1.16 -20.12
N GLY A 138 -39.57 0.69 -21.30
CA GLY A 138 -39.18 1.52 -22.42
C GLY A 138 -39.81 1.06 -23.73
N ARG A 139 -40.00 2.00 -24.67
CA ARG A 139 -40.35 1.73 -26.08
C ARG A 139 -39.39 2.45 -27.01
N ARG A 140 -39.32 1.97 -28.25
CA ARG A 140 -38.64 2.71 -29.32
C ARG A 140 -39.32 4.08 -29.49
N GLY A 141 -38.58 5.17 -29.31
CA GLY A 141 -39.07 6.55 -29.43
C GLY A 141 -39.49 7.26 -28.12
N THR A 142 -39.43 6.62 -26.94
CA THR A 142 -39.76 7.28 -25.64
C THR A 142 -38.58 7.99 -24.96
N GLY A 143 -37.42 8.08 -25.61
CA GLY A 143 -36.28 8.89 -25.17
C GLY A 143 -35.53 9.39 -26.39
N GLY A 144 -35.11 10.66 -26.40
CA GLY A 144 -34.65 11.38 -27.59
C GLY A 144 -33.76 10.57 -28.54
N ASP A 145 -34.33 10.18 -29.69
CA ASP A 145 -33.68 9.46 -30.78
C ASP A 145 -32.53 10.23 -31.47
N GLY A 146 -32.14 11.39 -30.93
CA GLY A 146 -31.05 12.22 -31.46
C GLY A 146 -29.65 11.61 -31.28
N ASP A 147 -29.48 10.63 -30.37
CA ASP A 147 -28.16 10.15 -29.96
C ASP A 147 -27.99 8.62 -30.03
N VAL A 148 -29.00 7.89 -30.52
CA VAL A 148 -28.96 6.42 -30.65
C VAL A 148 -27.95 5.95 -31.72
N ASN A 149 -27.58 6.85 -32.64
CA ASN A 149 -26.55 6.63 -33.65
C ASN A 149 -25.18 7.27 -33.31
N ASN A 150 -25.04 7.94 -32.16
CA ASN A 150 -23.79 8.57 -31.82
C ASN A 150 -22.87 7.52 -31.18
N ASN A 151 -22.05 6.87 -32.02
CA ASN A 151 -21.01 5.94 -31.60
C ASN A 151 -19.90 6.58 -30.74
N ARG A 152 -20.03 7.85 -30.36
CA ARG A 152 -19.13 8.53 -29.42
C ARG A 152 -19.69 8.45 -28.01
N ILE A 153 -19.19 7.46 -27.28
CA ILE A 153 -19.25 7.44 -25.83
C ILE A 153 -18.05 8.26 -25.34
N ASP A 154 -18.28 9.41 -24.72
CA ASP A 154 -17.20 10.19 -24.09
C ASP A 154 -16.47 9.32 -23.05
N GLY A 155 -15.14 9.24 -23.15
CA GLY A 155 -14.29 8.41 -22.27
C GLY A 155 -14.11 6.94 -22.70
N TYR A 156 -14.65 6.52 -23.85
CA TYR A 156 -14.53 5.14 -24.32
C TYR A 156 -13.17 4.84 -24.97
N ASN A 157 -12.44 3.89 -24.40
CA ASN A 157 -11.23 3.33 -25.01
C ASN A 157 -11.62 2.29 -26.07
N ASN A 158 -11.07 2.39 -27.29
CA ASN A 158 -11.33 1.51 -28.45
C ASN A 158 -11.00 0.00 -28.25
N GLY A 159 -10.68 -0.44 -27.03
CA GLY A 159 -10.18 -1.78 -26.70
C GLY A 159 -11.24 -2.81 -26.27
N VAL A 160 -12.53 -2.44 -26.15
CA VAL A 160 -13.59 -3.39 -25.75
C VAL A 160 -14.40 -3.84 -26.96
N LYS A 161 -14.60 -5.16 -27.12
CA LYS A 161 -15.42 -5.76 -28.17
C LYS A 161 -16.71 -6.31 -27.58
N PHE A 162 -17.83 -6.06 -28.25
CA PHE A 162 -19.13 -6.63 -27.89
C PHE A 162 -19.42 -7.82 -28.80
N VAL A 163 -19.65 -8.97 -28.19
CA VAL A 163 -19.84 -10.25 -28.89
C VAL A 163 -21.24 -10.77 -28.57
N SER A 164 -22.06 -10.97 -29.60
CA SER A 164 -23.42 -11.52 -29.47
C SER A 164 -23.51 -13.04 -29.61
N LYS A 165 -22.46 -13.69 -30.13
CA LYS A 165 -22.41 -15.15 -30.30
C LYS A 165 -21.60 -15.82 -29.19
N LEU A 166 -22.29 -16.50 -28.28
CA LEU A 166 -21.69 -17.12 -27.09
C LEU A 166 -21.06 -18.50 -27.38
N SER A 167 -19.74 -18.55 -27.59
CA SER A 167 -18.97 -19.80 -27.64
C SER A 167 -18.79 -20.42 -26.25
N ASP A 168 -18.44 -21.71 -26.18
CA ASP A 168 -18.13 -22.38 -24.90
C ASP A 168 -16.91 -21.76 -24.19
N SER A 169 -15.90 -21.36 -24.97
CA SER A 169 -14.73 -20.66 -24.43
C SER A 169 -15.08 -19.31 -23.81
N LEU A 170 -16.02 -18.57 -24.42
CA LEU A 170 -16.47 -17.29 -23.90
C LEU A 170 -17.40 -17.47 -22.70
N LEU A 171 -18.28 -18.48 -22.71
CA LEU A 171 -19.13 -18.83 -21.58
C LEU A 171 -18.31 -19.17 -20.33
N ALA A 172 -17.18 -19.87 -20.47
CA ALA A 172 -16.28 -20.14 -19.35
C ALA A 172 -15.76 -18.84 -18.71
N LYS A 173 -15.37 -17.85 -19.52
CA LYS A 173 -14.93 -16.53 -19.05
C LYS A 173 -16.06 -15.72 -18.40
N VAL A 174 -17.28 -15.82 -18.94
CA VAL A 174 -18.48 -15.23 -18.33
C VAL A 174 -18.76 -15.88 -16.97
N CYS A 175 -18.58 -17.20 -16.84
CA CYS A 175 -18.74 -17.89 -15.55
C CYS A 175 -17.71 -17.44 -14.51
N ASP A 176 -16.48 -17.18 -14.92
CA ASP A 176 -15.46 -16.64 -14.01
C ASP A 176 -15.78 -15.19 -13.61
N TYR A 177 -16.23 -14.36 -14.55
CA TYR A 177 -16.69 -12.99 -14.27
C TYR A 177 -17.91 -12.95 -13.34
N ASP A 178 -18.94 -13.77 -13.60
CA ASP A 178 -20.13 -13.90 -12.74
C ASP A 178 -19.77 -14.35 -11.32
N ARG A 179 -18.83 -15.29 -11.20
CA ARG A 179 -18.34 -15.76 -9.89
C ARG A 179 -17.76 -14.60 -9.09
N ASP A 180 -17.02 -13.70 -9.73
CA ASP A 180 -16.40 -12.57 -9.04
C ASP A 180 -17.45 -11.54 -8.56
N ILE A 181 -18.56 -11.40 -9.29
CA ILE A 181 -19.72 -10.58 -8.88
C ILE A 181 -20.44 -11.23 -7.70
N HIS A 182 -20.86 -12.49 -7.87
CA HIS A 182 -21.76 -13.19 -6.95
C HIS A 182 -21.07 -13.88 -5.77
N GLY A 183 -19.73 -14.00 -5.79
CA GLY A 183 -18.94 -14.68 -4.77
C GLY A 183 -19.09 -16.21 -4.76
N CYS A 184 -19.77 -16.78 -5.75
CA CYS A 184 -19.96 -18.23 -5.88
C CYS A 184 -20.07 -18.62 -7.36
N ARG A 185 -19.67 -19.84 -7.70
CA ARG A 185 -19.73 -20.33 -9.08
C ARG A 185 -21.15 -20.83 -9.40
N ARG A 186 -21.78 -20.22 -10.41
CA ARG A 186 -23.16 -20.55 -10.85
C ARG A 186 -23.22 -21.05 -12.31
N SER A 187 -22.19 -21.76 -12.76
CA SER A 187 -22.01 -22.15 -14.16
C SER A 187 -23.23 -22.84 -14.79
N LYS A 188 -23.89 -23.75 -14.07
CA LYS A 188 -25.10 -24.43 -14.55
C LYS A 188 -26.25 -23.45 -14.86
N LEU A 189 -26.41 -22.41 -14.04
CA LEU A 189 -27.43 -21.38 -14.27
C LEU A 189 -27.08 -20.55 -15.52
N LEU A 190 -25.83 -20.14 -15.68
CA LEU A 190 -25.38 -19.34 -16.83
C LEU A 190 -25.47 -20.13 -18.14
N GLU A 191 -25.04 -21.40 -18.12
CA GLU A 191 -25.07 -22.28 -19.29
C GLU A 191 -26.50 -22.48 -19.83
N LEU A 192 -27.47 -22.62 -18.93
CA LEU A 192 -28.87 -22.73 -19.31
C LEU A 192 -29.47 -21.38 -19.70
N SER A 193 -29.30 -20.35 -18.86
CA SER A 193 -30.03 -19.07 -19.00
C SER A 193 -29.55 -18.19 -20.16
N LEU A 194 -28.27 -18.24 -20.52
CA LEU A 194 -27.70 -17.46 -21.64
C LEU A 194 -27.93 -18.12 -23.01
N ARG A 195 -28.57 -19.30 -23.03
CA ARG A 195 -28.85 -20.09 -24.24
C ARG A 195 -30.32 -20.50 -24.33
N GLU A 196 -31.18 -19.82 -23.58
CA GLU A 196 -32.62 -20.05 -23.65
C GLU A 196 -33.15 -19.74 -25.07
N PRO A 197 -34.16 -20.48 -25.56
CA PRO A 197 -34.81 -20.10 -26.80
C PRO A 197 -35.38 -18.68 -26.71
N GLY A 198 -35.11 -17.83 -27.72
CA GLY A 198 -35.52 -16.43 -27.72
C GLY A 198 -34.71 -15.51 -26.79
N CYS A 199 -33.56 -15.98 -26.28
CA CYS A 199 -32.63 -15.18 -25.49
C CYS A 199 -31.50 -14.65 -26.37
N GLU A 200 -31.37 -13.33 -26.43
CA GLU A 200 -30.22 -12.67 -27.04
C GLU A 200 -29.21 -12.31 -25.94
N THR A 201 -27.94 -12.65 -26.14
CA THR A 201 -26.86 -12.42 -25.16
C THR A 201 -25.79 -11.54 -25.78
N VAL A 202 -25.28 -10.58 -25.01
CA VAL A 202 -24.14 -9.74 -25.39
C VAL A 202 -23.07 -9.85 -24.31
N VAL A 203 -21.82 -10.06 -24.73
CA VAL A 203 -20.65 -10.11 -23.84
C VAL A 203 -19.65 -9.03 -24.25
N ALA A 204 -19.23 -8.21 -23.30
CA ALA A 204 -18.18 -7.21 -23.47
C ALA A 204 -16.82 -7.82 -23.08
N VAL A 205 -15.87 -7.81 -24.02
CA VAL A 205 -14.54 -8.40 -23.88
C VAL A 205 -13.47 -7.34 -24.08
N CYS A 206 -12.60 -7.14 -23.09
CA CYS A 206 -11.41 -6.30 -23.22
C CYS A 206 -10.37 -7.03 -24.08
N ALA A 207 -10.11 -6.55 -25.29
CA ALA A 207 -9.25 -7.21 -26.27
C ALA A 207 -7.78 -7.25 -25.82
N ASP A 208 -7.29 -6.21 -25.15
CA ASP A 208 -5.88 -6.12 -24.72
C ASP A 208 -5.54 -7.11 -23.61
N ARG A 209 -6.54 -7.53 -22.83
CA ARG A 209 -6.37 -8.40 -21.65
C ARG A 209 -7.08 -9.75 -21.77
N ASP A 210 -7.79 -9.97 -22.86
CA ASP A 210 -8.57 -11.17 -23.16
C ASP A 210 -9.55 -11.58 -22.02
N CYS A 211 -10.14 -10.60 -21.34
CA CYS A 211 -11.04 -10.80 -20.20
C CYS A 211 -12.44 -10.21 -20.42
N VAL A 212 -13.46 -10.84 -19.82
CA VAL A 212 -14.84 -10.33 -19.81
C VAL A 212 -14.93 -9.15 -18.83
N VAL A 213 -15.55 -8.06 -19.28
CA VAL A 213 -15.77 -6.82 -18.51
C VAL A 213 -17.26 -6.44 -18.44
N GLY A 214 -18.13 -7.34 -18.89
CA GLY A 214 -19.58 -7.18 -18.81
C GLY A 214 -20.30 -8.22 -19.66
N TYR A 215 -21.54 -8.51 -19.31
CA TYR A 215 -22.45 -9.30 -20.13
C TYR A 215 -23.90 -9.00 -19.75
N GLY A 216 -24.82 -9.28 -20.64
CA GLY A 216 -26.24 -9.28 -20.33
C GLY A 216 -27.03 -10.08 -21.33
N CYS A 217 -28.30 -10.28 -21.04
CA CYS A 217 -29.25 -10.85 -21.99
C CYS A 217 -30.60 -10.16 -21.95
N ILE A 218 -31.31 -10.28 -23.08
CA ILE A 218 -32.70 -9.87 -23.23
C ILE A 218 -33.52 -11.09 -23.63
N ARG A 219 -34.69 -11.24 -23.00
CA ARG A 219 -35.55 -12.41 -23.12
C ARG A 219 -36.99 -12.02 -23.31
N ASP A 220 -37.73 -12.76 -24.10
CA ASP A 220 -39.15 -12.48 -24.32
C ASP A 220 -40.02 -12.99 -23.16
N ASP A 221 -40.86 -12.11 -22.63
CA ASP A 221 -41.89 -12.50 -21.67
C ASP A 221 -43.14 -13.07 -22.36
N SER A 222 -44.13 -13.52 -21.57
CA SER A 222 -45.38 -14.06 -22.09
C SER A 222 -46.31 -13.01 -22.75
N ALA A 223 -46.00 -11.72 -22.65
CA ALA A 223 -46.66 -10.65 -23.40
C ALA A 223 -45.90 -10.24 -24.67
N HIS A 224 -44.82 -10.96 -25.01
CA HIS A 224 -43.91 -10.65 -26.11
C HIS A 224 -43.18 -9.31 -25.96
N CYS A 225 -42.92 -8.85 -24.75
CA CYS A 225 -42.01 -7.74 -24.46
C CYS A 225 -40.61 -8.28 -24.12
N GLY A 226 -39.56 -7.51 -24.44
CA GLY A 226 -38.18 -7.89 -24.08
C GLY A 226 -37.88 -7.59 -22.62
N SER A 227 -37.22 -8.49 -21.90
CA SER A 227 -36.84 -8.32 -20.49
C SER A 227 -35.32 -8.36 -20.35
N LEU A 228 -34.71 -7.22 -19.98
CA LEU A 228 -33.28 -7.08 -19.75
C LEU A 228 -32.92 -7.59 -18.36
N CYS A 229 -32.50 -8.84 -18.29
CA CYS A 229 -32.05 -9.45 -17.03
C CYS A 229 -31.26 -10.73 -17.35
N PRO A 230 -30.12 -11.02 -16.68
CA PRO A 230 -29.33 -10.04 -15.95
C PRO A 230 -28.58 -9.10 -16.91
N VAL A 231 -28.09 -7.98 -16.36
CA VAL A 231 -27.11 -7.09 -17.00
C VAL A 231 -26.03 -6.76 -15.96
N TYR A 232 -24.77 -7.08 -16.28
CA TYR A 232 -23.60 -6.79 -15.44
C TYR A 232 -22.49 -6.16 -16.29
N ALA A 233 -21.78 -5.18 -15.74
CA ALA A 233 -20.69 -4.51 -16.44
C ALA A 233 -19.74 -3.77 -15.50
N ASP A 234 -18.47 -3.74 -15.87
CA ASP A 234 -17.39 -2.99 -15.21
C ASP A 234 -17.42 -1.52 -15.65
N GLY A 235 -18.48 -0.82 -15.26
CA GLY A 235 -18.63 0.61 -15.50
C GLY A 235 -19.89 0.98 -16.29
N TYR A 236 -20.29 2.24 -16.12
CA TYR A 236 -21.53 2.80 -16.68
C TYR A 236 -21.56 2.75 -18.22
N ALA A 237 -20.46 3.11 -18.88
CA ALA A 237 -20.36 3.12 -20.34
C ALA A 237 -20.57 1.73 -20.96
N ILE A 238 -19.98 0.70 -20.35
CA ILE A 238 -20.16 -0.69 -20.80
C ILE A 238 -21.59 -1.14 -20.56
N ALA A 239 -22.16 -0.86 -19.38
CA ALA A 239 -23.56 -1.18 -19.06
C ALA A 239 -24.51 -0.59 -20.10
N ARG A 240 -24.37 0.72 -20.40
CA ARG A 240 -25.17 1.42 -21.40
C ARG A 240 -25.06 0.76 -22.77
N ARG A 241 -23.84 0.41 -23.21
CA ARG A 241 -23.65 -0.20 -24.52
C ARG A 241 -24.18 -1.64 -24.58
N VAL A 242 -23.99 -2.46 -23.54
CA VAL A 242 -24.59 -3.80 -23.44
C VAL A 242 -26.11 -3.73 -23.55
N VAL A 243 -26.75 -2.84 -22.79
CA VAL A 243 -28.20 -2.63 -22.86
C VAL A 243 -28.65 -2.24 -24.27
N GLN A 244 -27.96 -1.30 -24.90
CA GLN A 244 -28.31 -0.86 -26.25
C GLN A 244 -28.19 -1.98 -27.30
N GLU A 245 -27.10 -2.74 -27.28
CA GLU A 245 -26.89 -3.86 -28.20
C GLU A 245 -27.96 -4.94 -28.00
N LEU A 246 -28.34 -5.23 -26.76
CA LEU A 246 -29.40 -6.19 -26.46
C LEU A 246 -30.76 -5.73 -27.01
N ILE A 247 -31.15 -4.47 -26.79
CA ILE A 247 -32.39 -3.91 -27.34
C ILE A 247 -32.41 -4.01 -28.87
N ASN A 248 -31.28 -3.73 -29.52
CA ASN A 248 -31.17 -3.79 -30.98
C ASN A 248 -31.28 -5.21 -31.54
N LEU A 249 -30.90 -6.24 -30.76
CA LEU A 249 -30.98 -7.64 -31.16
C LEU A 249 -32.39 -8.23 -31.00
N SER A 250 -33.22 -7.70 -30.09
CA SER A 250 -34.55 -8.24 -29.81
C SER A 250 -35.64 -7.55 -30.66
N GLU A 251 -36.20 -8.29 -31.62
CA GLU A 251 -37.34 -7.82 -32.44
C GLU A 251 -38.56 -7.45 -31.58
N ASN A 252 -38.82 -8.22 -30.52
CA ASN A 252 -39.92 -8.00 -29.60
C ASN A 252 -39.70 -6.75 -28.74
N ALA A 253 -38.48 -6.50 -28.26
CA ALA A 253 -38.14 -5.24 -27.58
C ALA A 253 -38.40 -4.02 -28.48
N LEU A 254 -38.02 -4.12 -29.76
CA LEU A 254 -38.23 -3.06 -30.74
C LEU A 254 -39.71 -2.83 -31.09
N LYS A 255 -40.52 -3.89 -31.10
CA LYS A 255 -41.93 -3.84 -31.50
C LYS A 255 -42.89 -3.53 -30.35
N ASN A 256 -42.71 -4.19 -29.21
CA ASN A 256 -43.65 -4.19 -28.09
C ASN A 256 -43.11 -3.44 -26.86
N GLY A 257 -41.83 -3.07 -26.85
CA GLY A 257 -41.14 -2.44 -25.73
C GLY A 257 -40.39 -3.45 -24.86
N TYR A 258 -39.68 -2.93 -23.85
CA TYR A 258 -38.83 -3.73 -22.99
C TYR A 258 -38.89 -3.31 -21.52
N TYR A 259 -38.64 -4.26 -20.63
CA TYR A 259 -38.48 -4.05 -19.20
C TYR A 259 -37.00 -4.04 -18.82
N TYR A 260 -36.64 -3.13 -17.93
CA TYR A 260 -35.31 -3.01 -17.33
C TYR A 260 -35.41 -3.14 -15.82
N TYR A 261 -34.67 -4.09 -15.26
CA TYR A 261 -34.70 -4.45 -13.85
C TYR A 261 -33.40 -4.01 -13.18
N THR A 262 -33.48 -3.24 -12.10
CA THR A 262 -32.31 -2.89 -11.29
C THR A 262 -32.67 -2.78 -9.82
N ILE A 263 -31.68 -2.91 -8.95
CA ILE A 263 -31.83 -2.64 -7.52
C ILE A 263 -31.62 -1.15 -7.24
N SER A 264 -32.38 -0.61 -6.29
CA SER A 264 -32.34 0.80 -5.86
C SER A 264 -30.96 1.27 -5.41
N THR A 265 -30.15 0.36 -4.85
CA THR A 265 -28.81 0.66 -4.32
C THR A 265 -27.72 0.75 -5.39
N ASN A 266 -28.02 0.34 -6.63
CA ASN A 266 -27.13 0.52 -7.77
C ASN A 266 -27.43 1.86 -8.45
N GLU A 267 -26.85 2.94 -7.91
CA GLU A 267 -27.07 4.32 -8.39
C GLU A 267 -26.71 4.50 -9.87
N ARG A 268 -25.65 3.83 -10.36
CA ARG A 268 -25.24 3.87 -11.77
C ARG A 268 -26.30 3.24 -12.69
N ALA A 269 -26.90 2.13 -12.28
CA ALA A 269 -27.97 1.47 -13.03
C ALA A 269 -29.31 2.22 -12.96
N VAL A 270 -29.62 2.85 -11.83
CA VAL A 270 -30.78 3.76 -11.69
C VAL A 270 -30.61 4.99 -12.58
N ARG A 271 -29.41 5.59 -12.61
CA ARG A 271 -29.07 6.69 -13.52
C ARG A 271 -29.20 6.27 -14.98
N LEU A 272 -28.77 5.06 -15.35
CA LEU A 272 -28.92 4.56 -16.71
C LEU A 272 -30.41 4.52 -17.14
N ALA A 273 -31.31 4.08 -16.27
CA ALA A 273 -32.74 4.10 -16.57
C ALA A 273 -33.29 5.52 -16.77
N GLN A 274 -32.78 6.51 -16.01
CA GLN A 274 -33.15 7.93 -16.17
C GLN A 274 -32.62 8.51 -17.49
N ASP A 275 -31.37 8.20 -17.83
CA ASP A 275 -30.71 8.67 -19.06
C ASP A 275 -31.34 8.04 -20.32
N LEU A 276 -31.92 6.84 -20.19
CA LEU A 276 -32.72 6.18 -21.22
C LEU A 276 -34.20 6.63 -21.22
N HIS A 277 -34.58 7.54 -20.32
CA HIS A 277 -35.95 8.05 -20.16
C HIS A 277 -37.00 6.94 -19.99
N LEU A 278 -36.69 5.92 -19.17
CA LEU A 278 -37.60 4.80 -18.95
C LEU A 278 -38.70 5.15 -17.92
N ASP A 279 -39.90 4.66 -18.17
CA ASP A 279 -41.05 4.82 -17.28
C ASP A 279 -40.91 3.89 -16.06
N VAL A 280 -41.15 4.42 -14.86
CA VAL A 280 -41.16 3.61 -13.63
C VAL A 280 -42.46 2.81 -13.57
N MET A 281 -42.37 1.48 -13.64
CA MET A 281 -43.53 0.58 -13.56
C MET A 281 -43.85 0.14 -12.14
N SER A 282 -42.82 -0.27 -11.39
CA SER A 282 -42.97 -0.81 -10.04
C SER A 282 -41.70 -0.58 -9.23
N ARG A 283 -41.88 -0.48 -7.90
CA ARG A 283 -40.81 -0.52 -6.91
C ARG A 283 -41.20 -1.55 -5.87
N GLU A 284 -40.45 -2.64 -5.82
CA GLU A 284 -40.80 -3.80 -5.01
C GLU A 284 -39.80 -3.94 -3.87
N PRO A 285 -40.22 -3.79 -2.61
CA PRO A 285 -39.30 -3.89 -1.48
C PRO A 285 -38.74 -5.31 -1.38
N LEU A 286 -37.45 -5.40 -1.06
CA LEU A 286 -36.79 -6.65 -0.72
C LEU A 286 -37.19 -7.06 0.71
N LEU A 287 -37.64 -8.29 0.85
CA LEU A 287 -37.93 -8.90 2.13
C LEU A 287 -37.03 -10.11 2.35
N CYS A 288 -36.47 -10.21 3.55
CA CYS A 288 -35.48 -11.21 3.92
C CYS A 288 -35.89 -11.96 5.19
N ARG A 289 -35.51 -13.23 5.27
CA ARG A 289 -35.57 -14.04 6.49
C ARG A 289 -34.24 -14.77 6.67
N ASN A 290 -33.68 -14.66 7.86
CA ASN A 290 -32.34 -15.13 8.25
C ASN A 290 -31.15 -14.50 7.49
N PHE A 291 -31.39 -13.88 6.32
CA PHE A 291 -30.41 -13.16 5.53
C PHE A 291 -30.09 -11.77 6.10
N VAL A 292 -28.81 -11.45 6.22
CA VAL A 292 -28.30 -10.08 6.43
C VAL A 292 -27.82 -9.55 5.08
N THR A 293 -28.36 -8.43 4.63
CA THR A 293 -27.99 -7.80 3.35
C THR A 293 -26.49 -7.52 3.26
N LYS A 294 -25.77 -8.38 2.53
CA LYS A 294 -24.38 -8.12 2.12
C LYS A 294 -24.42 -7.08 0.99
N ASN A 295 -24.14 -5.83 1.36
CA ASN A 295 -24.10 -4.62 0.50
C ASN A 295 -23.51 -4.85 -0.90
N VAL A 296 -24.18 -4.30 -1.93
CA VAL A 296 -23.99 -4.61 -3.36
C VAL A 296 -23.01 -3.67 -4.09
N ASN A 297 -22.54 -2.59 -3.45
CA ASN A 297 -21.57 -1.66 -4.05
C ASN A 297 -20.15 -2.04 -3.62
N LYS A 298 -19.55 -3.00 -4.32
CA LYS A 298 -18.16 -3.43 -4.14
C LYS A 298 -17.22 -2.57 -4.99
N THR A 299 -16.02 -2.26 -4.49
CA THR A 299 -14.98 -1.51 -5.22
C THR A 299 -13.83 -2.45 -5.60
N SER A 300 -12.92 -2.01 -6.45
CA SER A 300 -11.69 -2.72 -6.86
C SER A 300 -10.44 -2.00 -6.36
N PRO A 301 -10.22 -1.95 -5.03
CA PRO A 301 -9.18 -1.12 -4.42
C PRO A 301 -7.74 -1.55 -4.78
N GLN A 302 -6.92 -0.55 -5.11
CA GLN A 302 -5.46 -0.60 -5.22
C GLN A 302 -4.85 0.54 -4.39
N CYS A 303 -3.76 0.26 -3.67
CA CYS A 303 -3.01 1.27 -2.93
C CYS A 303 -1.75 1.66 -3.72
N ILE A 304 -1.56 2.96 -3.95
CA ILE A 304 -0.36 3.55 -4.54
C ILE A 304 0.43 4.23 -3.41
N VAL A 305 1.72 3.93 -3.34
CA VAL A 305 2.63 4.43 -2.31
C VAL A 305 3.60 5.41 -2.91
N HIS A 306 3.60 6.64 -2.40
CA HIS A 306 4.54 7.68 -2.77
C HIS A 306 5.43 8.03 -1.59
N VAL A 307 6.70 8.33 -1.87
CA VAL A 307 7.60 8.96 -0.91
C VAL A 307 7.65 10.46 -1.17
N SER A 308 7.51 11.26 -0.11
CA SER A 308 7.68 12.71 -0.20
C SER A 308 9.16 13.05 -0.12
N THR A 309 9.60 13.96 -0.99
CA THR A 309 10.91 14.59 -0.93
C THR A 309 10.72 16.10 -0.92
N LEU A 310 11.55 16.83 -0.17
CA LEU A 310 11.59 18.28 -0.27
C LEU A 310 12.35 18.66 -1.55
N SER A 311 11.69 19.40 -2.44
CA SER A 311 12.32 19.93 -3.64
C SER A 311 13.27 21.10 -3.30
N ALA A 312 14.15 21.46 -4.24
CA ALA A 312 15.07 22.60 -4.09
C ALA A 312 14.36 23.95 -3.84
N THR A 313 13.06 24.04 -4.12
CA THR A 313 12.21 25.22 -3.87
C THR A 313 11.44 25.15 -2.55
N GLY A 314 11.64 24.10 -1.74
CA GLY A 314 10.96 23.88 -0.47
C GLY A 314 9.57 23.26 -0.59
N ALA A 315 9.06 23.02 -1.80
CA ALA A 315 7.79 22.33 -2.01
C ALA A 315 7.96 20.80 -1.83
N GLN A 316 7.01 20.15 -1.17
CA GLN A 316 6.95 18.68 -1.12
C GLN A 316 6.63 18.12 -2.50
N LYS A 317 7.51 17.25 -3.00
CA LYS A 317 7.32 16.48 -4.22
C LYS A 317 7.12 15.02 -3.86
N TYR A 318 6.00 14.45 -4.31
CA TYR A 318 5.70 13.04 -4.13
C TYR A 318 6.19 12.26 -5.35
N SER A 319 7.00 11.24 -5.14
CA SER A 319 7.40 10.28 -6.16
C SER A 319 6.85 8.89 -5.83
N GLU A 320 6.15 8.29 -6.77
CA GLU A 320 5.66 6.92 -6.62
C GLU A 320 6.83 5.95 -6.41
N THR A 321 6.72 5.11 -5.39
CA THR A 321 7.72 4.08 -5.04
C THR A 321 7.19 2.67 -5.29
N GLY A 322 5.88 2.47 -5.27
CA GLY A 322 5.26 1.20 -5.65
C GLY A 322 3.75 1.20 -5.55
N ARG A 323 3.15 0.08 -5.95
CA ARG A 323 1.70 -0.16 -5.91
C ARG A 323 1.41 -1.56 -5.41
N THR A 324 0.26 -1.74 -4.77
CA THR A 324 -0.28 -3.07 -4.47
C THR A 324 -1.00 -3.66 -5.69
N GLU A 325 -1.38 -4.93 -5.63
CA GLU A 325 -2.30 -5.51 -6.59
C GLU A 325 -3.71 -4.90 -6.48
N VAL A 326 -4.50 -4.97 -7.56
CA VAL A 326 -5.92 -4.62 -7.53
C VAL A 326 -6.71 -5.80 -6.97
N ILE A 327 -7.43 -5.60 -5.86
CA ILE A 327 -8.34 -6.62 -5.35
C ILE A 327 -9.74 -6.28 -5.81
N ARG A 328 -10.29 -7.11 -6.70
CA ARG A 328 -11.58 -6.82 -7.30
C ARG A 328 -12.72 -7.02 -6.32
N ASN A 329 -13.74 -6.20 -6.47
CA ASN A 329 -15.06 -6.44 -5.91
C ASN A 329 -15.07 -6.71 -4.38
N THR A 330 -14.31 -5.92 -3.62
CA THR A 330 -14.21 -5.99 -2.16
C THR A 330 -14.34 -4.61 -1.52
N ARG A 331 -14.75 -4.56 -0.25
CA ARG A 331 -14.64 -3.37 0.62
C ARG A 331 -13.57 -3.49 1.70
N ASN A 332 -13.02 -4.69 1.87
CA ASN A 332 -11.98 -5.00 2.85
C ASN A 332 -10.83 -5.68 2.10
N PRO A 333 -10.04 -4.92 1.33
CA PRO A 333 -8.90 -5.49 0.61
C PRO A 333 -7.81 -5.97 1.58
N GLU A 334 -7.29 -7.16 1.32
CA GLU A 334 -6.09 -7.69 1.95
C GLU A 334 -5.01 -7.90 0.88
N TRP A 335 -4.12 -6.92 0.74
CA TRP A 335 -3.04 -6.98 -0.25
C TRP A 335 -1.88 -7.84 0.21
N THR A 336 -1.30 -8.58 -0.72
CA THR A 336 -0.15 -9.46 -0.54
C THR A 336 1.13 -8.86 -1.10
N VAL A 337 1.03 -8.00 -2.12
CA VAL A 337 2.19 -7.27 -2.65
C VAL A 337 2.67 -6.28 -1.60
N ARG A 338 3.96 -6.38 -1.29
CA ARG A 338 4.64 -5.52 -0.32
C ARG A 338 5.49 -4.50 -1.07
N VAL A 339 5.38 -3.22 -0.68
CA VAL A 339 6.17 -2.13 -1.27
C VAL A 339 7.43 -1.92 -0.44
N PRO A 340 8.64 -2.16 -0.99
CA PRO A 340 9.89 -1.92 -0.28
C PRO A 340 10.17 -0.42 -0.18
N ILE A 341 10.63 0.03 1.00
CA ILE A 341 10.98 1.43 1.29
C ILE A 341 12.35 1.47 1.94
N ASP A 342 13.26 2.27 1.40
CA ASP A 342 14.56 2.53 2.02
C ASP A 342 14.39 3.48 3.21
N TYR A 343 14.76 3.01 4.39
CA TYR A 343 14.69 3.79 5.62
C TYR A 343 15.97 4.58 5.86
N ARG A 344 15.82 5.88 6.17
CA ARG A 344 16.88 6.84 6.46
C ARG A 344 16.55 7.57 7.76
N PHE A 345 17.21 7.14 8.82
CA PHE A 345 17.03 7.69 10.17
C PHE A 345 17.19 9.21 10.26
N ASN A 346 18.06 9.80 9.45
CA ASN A 346 18.39 11.23 9.49
C ASN A 346 17.41 12.13 8.72
N GLU A 347 16.33 11.58 8.17
CA GLU A 347 15.35 12.29 7.35
C GLU A 347 13.93 12.09 7.89
N CYS A 348 13.10 13.14 7.84
CA CYS A 348 11.65 13.00 8.01
C CYS A 348 11.06 12.43 6.72
N GLN A 349 10.95 11.10 6.66
CA GLN A 349 10.44 10.39 5.48
C GLN A 349 8.93 10.21 5.58
N THR A 350 8.15 11.07 4.91
CA THR A 350 6.70 10.92 4.81
C THR A 350 6.31 10.08 3.59
N LEU A 351 5.48 9.06 3.78
CA LEU A 351 4.80 8.32 2.74
C LEU A 351 3.39 8.86 2.55
N ARG A 352 2.98 9.03 1.29
CA ARG A 352 1.58 9.22 0.91
C ARG A 352 1.03 7.92 0.37
N LEU A 353 -0.04 7.44 1.00
CA LEU A 353 -0.76 6.23 0.62
C LEU A 353 -2.09 6.65 0.01
N GLU A 354 -2.30 6.35 -1.26
CA GLU A 354 -3.52 6.66 -1.99
C GLU A 354 -4.24 5.37 -2.35
N VAL A 355 -5.48 5.22 -1.88
CA VAL A 355 -6.31 4.07 -2.23
C VAL A 355 -7.26 4.48 -3.34
N TRP A 356 -7.12 3.82 -4.48
CA TRP A 356 -7.89 4.07 -5.69
C TRP A 356 -8.84 2.91 -5.94
N ASP A 357 -10.07 3.20 -6.34
CA ASP A 357 -10.95 2.24 -7.00
C ASP A 357 -10.48 2.08 -8.44
N TYR A 358 -9.83 0.96 -8.72
CA TYR A 358 -9.31 0.68 -10.04
C TYR A 358 -10.40 0.07 -10.90
N ASP A 359 -11.05 0.92 -11.69
CA ASP A 359 -12.02 0.52 -12.70
C ASP A 359 -11.28 0.21 -14.00
N ILE A 360 -11.54 -0.97 -14.58
CA ILE A 360 -10.82 -1.41 -15.81
C ILE A 360 -11.17 -0.50 -17.01
N CYS A 361 -12.34 0.11 -16.99
CA CYS A 361 -12.95 0.81 -18.14
C CYS A 361 -13.61 2.15 -17.78
N ALA A 362 -13.33 2.69 -16.59
CA ALA A 362 -13.74 4.03 -16.15
C ALA A 362 -12.53 4.76 -15.55
N ASP A 363 -12.66 6.08 -15.36
CA ASP A 363 -11.63 6.82 -14.62
C ASP A 363 -11.54 6.27 -13.19
N ASN A 364 -10.33 5.94 -12.76
CA ASN A 364 -10.09 5.45 -11.41
C ASN A 364 -10.50 6.53 -10.39
N GLU A 365 -11.29 6.15 -9.40
CA GLU A 365 -11.76 7.07 -8.37
C GLU A 365 -10.84 6.99 -7.14
N LEU A 366 -10.37 8.12 -6.63
CA LEU A 366 -9.63 8.15 -5.37
C LEU A 366 -10.59 7.91 -4.20
N LEU A 367 -10.49 6.76 -3.55
CA LEU A 367 -11.29 6.42 -2.36
C LEU A 367 -10.79 7.16 -1.11
N GLY A 368 -9.51 7.50 -1.05
CA GLY A 368 -8.93 8.29 0.03
C GLY A 368 -7.41 8.25 0.04
N HIS A 369 -6.81 9.19 0.76
CA HIS A 369 -5.38 9.20 0.99
C HIS A 369 -5.02 9.40 2.46
N LEU A 370 -3.77 9.10 2.78
CA LEU A 370 -3.16 9.24 4.10
C LEU A 370 -1.68 9.57 3.95
N ASP A 371 -1.21 10.56 4.70
CA ASP A 371 0.22 10.81 4.90
C ASP A 371 0.69 10.20 6.22
N VAL A 372 1.82 9.50 6.20
CA VAL A 372 2.39 8.83 7.38
C VAL A 372 3.91 8.91 7.38
N ASP A 373 4.50 9.22 8.53
CA ASP A 373 5.96 9.20 8.72
C ASP A 373 6.45 7.76 8.91
N VAL A 374 7.45 7.34 8.13
CA VAL A 374 8.10 6.03 8.23
C VAL A 374 8.69 5.82 9.63
N SER A 375 9.29 6.87 10.22
CA SER A 375 9.88 6.83 11.55
C SER A 375 8.85 6.48 12.62
N ALA A 376 7.65 7.06 12.52
CA ALA A 376 6.55 6.79 13.45
C ALA A 376 6.00 5.36 13.31
N LEU A 377 6.09 4.77 12.11
CA LEU A 377 5.72 3.37 11.91
C LEU A 377 6.78 2.42 12.49
N ILE A 378 8.07 2.72 12.31
CA ILE A 378 9.18 1.93 12.88
C ILE A 378 9.18 1.98 14.41
N ALA A 379 8.92 3.15 14.99
CA ALA A 379 8.82 3.33 16.43
C ALA A 379 7.51 2.79 17.03
N SER A 380 6.56 2.37 16.19
CA SER A 380 5.29 1.82 16.66
C SER A 380 5.51 0.48 17.35
N ARG A 381 4.84 0.30 18.49
CA ARG A 381 4.78 -0.97 19.22
C ARG A 381 3.62 -1.86 18.77
N GLU A 382 2.75 -1.34 17.92
CA GLU A 382 1.61 -2.07 17.40
C GLU A 382 2.05 -2.89 16.18
N PRO A 383 1.76 -4.20 16.13
CA PRO A 383 2.06 -5.02 14.96
C PRO A 383 1.27 -4.58 13.72
N VAL A 384 0.14 -3.89 13.94
CA VAL A 384 -0.72 -3.33 12.90
C VAL A 384 -1.11 -1.90 13.29
N VAL A 385 -0.62 -0.92 12.52
CA VAL A 385 -0.95 0.49 12.71
C VAL A 385 -2.19 0.84 11.92
N LYS A 386 -3.27 1.20 12.62
CA LYS A 386 -4.54 1.59 11.99
C LYS A 386 -4.59 3.11 11.79
N LYS A 387 -4.87 3.55 10.56
CA LYS A 387 -4.96 4.97 10.20
C LYS A 387 -6.19 5.22 9.33
N ARG A 388 -6.81 6.38 9.51
CA ARG A 388 -8.02 6.77 8.76
C ARG A 388 -7.64 7.38 7.42
N LEU A 389 -8.27 6.91 6.35
CA LEU A 389 -8.21 7.54 5.03
C LEU A 389 -9.06 8.80 5.03
N ARG A 390 -8.60 9.81 4.28
CA ARG A 390 -9.27 11.11 4.18
C ARG A 390 -9.42 11.54 2.74
N LEU A 391 -10.52 12.22 2.46
CA LEU A 391 -10.71 13.03 1.25
C LEU A 391 -11.07 14.47 1.65
N PRO A 392 -10.77 15.46 0.79
CA PRO A 392 -11.33 16.80 0.94
C PRO A 392 -12.86 16.71 1.00
N ALA A 393 -13.50 17.40 1.94
CA ALA A 393 -14.95 17.42 2.01
C ALA A 393 -15.54 18.08 0.75
N PRO A 394 -16.70 17.60 0.25
CA PRO A 394 -17.36 18.20 -0.89
C PRO A 394 -17.71 19.68 -0.61
N ALA A 395 -17.65 20.52 -1.64
CA ALA A 395 -17.83 21.97 -1.53
C ALA A 395 -19.16 22.39 -0.86
N SER A 396 -20.17 21.52 -0.87
CA SER A 396 -21.48 21.72 -0.22
C SER A 396 -21.46 21.61 1.31
N ALA A 397 -20.38 21.10 1.91
CA ALA A 397 -20.25 20.89 3.36
C ALA A 397 -19.29 21.90 4.03
N VAL A 398 -18.78 22.88 3.28
CA VAL A 398 -17.86 23.90 3.80
C VAL A 398 -18.68 25.01 4.48
N ASP A 399 -18.69 25.02 5.81
CA ASP A 399 -19.16 26.17 6.57
C ASP A 399 -18.16 27.33 6.38
N ALA A 400 -18.66 28.47 5.88
CA ALA A 400 -17.85 29.64 5.55
C ALA A 400 -17.10 30.25 6.76
N GLN A 401 -17.42 29.81 7.98
CA GLN A 401 -16.79 30.27 9.22
C GLN A 401 -15.64 29.38 9.73
N GLN A 402 -15.42 28.16 9.20
CA GLN A 402 -14.31 27.28 9.60
C GLN A 402 -13.69 26.46 8.45
N PRO A 403 -12.77 27.05 7.66
CA PRO A 403 -12.23 26.42 6.45
C PRO A 403 -11.21 25.28 6.69
N TYR A 404 -10.75 25.05 7.93
CA TYR A 404 -9.62 24.13 8.21
C TYR A 404 -10.02 22.73 8.75
N HIS A 405 -11.31 22.42 8.91
CA HIS A 405 -11.79 21.13 9.43
C HIS A 405 -12.51 20.23 8.38
N SER A 406 -12.38 20.54 7.09
CA SER A 406 -13.18 19.94 6.00
C SER A 406 -12.54 18.68 5.38
N PHE A 407 -12.31 17.63 6.17
CA PHE A 407 -11.94 16.31 5.64
C PHE A 407 -12.98 15.25 6.00
N GLN A 408 -13.45 14.50 5.00
CA GLN A 408 -14.31 13.34 5.21
C GLN A 408 -13.44 12.10 5.45
N VAL A 409 -13.75 11.34 6.51
CA VAL A 409 -13.17 10.00 6.71
C VAL A 409 -13.89 9.03 5.79
N THR A 410 -13.15 8.39 4.89
CA THR A 410 -13.72 7.50 3.86
C THR A 410 -13.45 6.02 4.12
N GLY A 411 -12.48 5.71 4.99
CA GLY A 411 -12.13 4.35 5.35
C GLY A 411 -11.02 4.27 6.39
N GLU A 412 -10.56 3.06 6.67
CA GLU A 412 -9.43 2.78 7.56
C GLU A 412 -8.43 1.88 6.83
N LEU A 413 -7.14 2.21 6.91
CA LEU A 413 -6.04 1.45 6.36
C LEU A 413 -5.24 0.82 7.50
N TRP A 414 -4.93 -0.47 7.37
CA TRP A 414 -4.21 -1.26 8.36
C TRP A 414 -2.81 -1.53 7.83
N LEU A 415 -1.81 -0.97 8.48
CA LEU A 415 -0.43 -0.98 8.02
C LEU A 415 0.42 -1.94 8.85
N THR A 416 1.16 -2.82 8.17
CA THR A 416 2.17 -3.68 8.80
C THR A 416 3.51 -3.43 8.13
N ILE A 417 4.54 -3.22 8.95
CA ILE A 417 5.91 -3.04 8.49
C ILE A 417 6.80 -4.11 9.09
N TYR A 418 7.76 -4.55 8.31
CA TYR A 418 8.78 -5.49 8.72
C TYR A 418 10.07 -5.15 7.96
N GLU A 419 11.19 -5.34 8.64
CA GLU A 419 12.50 -5.20 7.99
C GLU A 419 12.82 -6.47 7.18
N VAL A 420 13.35 -6.27 5.98
CA VAL A 420 13.72 -7.36 5.07
C VAL A 420 14.87 -8.18 5.67
N LEU A 421 14.74 -9.51 5.73
CA LEU A 421 15.74 -10.37 6.40
C LEU A 421 17.18 -10.15 5.89
N ALA A 422 17.35 -9.91 4.59
CA ALA A 422 18.66 -9.67 3.98
C ALA A 422 19.36 -8.40 4.52
N SER A 423 18.62 -7.38 4.99
CA SER A 423 19.23 -6.19 5.62
C SER A 423 19.76 -6.47 7.02
N LYS A 424 19.28 -7.53 7.69
CA LYS A 424 19.73 -7.97 9.02
C LYS A 424 20.96 -8.88 8.99
N GLN A 425 21.43 -9.26 7.80
CA GLN A 425 22.47 -10.26 7.66
C GLN A 425 23.86 -9.62 7.57
N THR A 426 24.78 -10.22 8.32
CA THR A 426 26.22 -10.08 8.11
C THR A 426 26.77 -11.37 7.55
N VAL A 427 27.82 -11.24 6.74
CA VAL A 427 28.57 -12.38 6.23
C VAL A 427 29.98 -12.32 6.78
N ARG A 428 30.39 -13.40 7.45
CA ARG A 428 31.75 -13.62 7.92
C ARG A 428 32.51 -14.39 6.84
N MET A 429 33.57 -13.79 6.32
CA MET A 429 34.33 -14.29 5.18
C MET A 429 35.80 -14.49 5.56
N GLN A 430 36.44 -15.45 4.90
CA GLN A 430 37.89 -15.62 4.94
C GLN A 430 38.37 -16.02 3.55
N PHE A 431 39.49 -15.44 3.14
CA PHE A 431 40.13 -15.74 1.87
C PHE A 431 41.48 -16.40 2.08
N ALA A 432 41.85 -17.27 1.15
CA ALA A 432 43.22 -17.71 0.96
C ALA A 432 43.52 -17.69 -0.54
N ALA A 433 44.78 -17.61 -0.93
CA ALA A 433 45.16 -17.81 -2.33
C ALA A 433 46.26 -18.85 -2.45
N LYS A 434 46.39 -19.43 -3.65
CA LYS A 434 47.47 -20.34 -4.00
C LYS A 434 48.02 -19.96 -5.37
N THR A 435 49.31 -20.25 -5.55
CA THR A 435 50.02 -20.12 -6.83
C THR A 435 49.88 -18.73 -7.46
N LEU A 436 49.97 -17.67 -6.65
CA LEU A 436 50.00 -16.30 -7.18
C LEU A 436 51.30 -16.05 -7.97
N PRO A 437 51.27 -15.22 -9.02
CA PRO A 437 52.46 -14.85 -9.78
C PRO A 437 53.37 -13.94 -8.94
N GLN A 438 54.68 -14.13 -9.10
CA GLN A 438 55.69 -13.25 -8.51
C GLN A 438 55.67 -11.89 -9.22
N LYS A 439 55.70 -10.81 -8.45
CA LYS A 439 55.84 -9.44 -8.98
C LYS A 439 57.06 -8.72 -8.41
N ASP A 440 57.55 -9.08 -7.23
CA ASP A 440 58.75 -8.50 -6.65
C ASP A 440 60.06 -9.16 -7.12
N PHE A 441 61.14 -8.37 -7.11
CA PHE A 441 62.50 -8.75 -7.55
C PHE A 441 63.15 -9.92 -6.78
N LEU A 442 62.59 -10.32 -5.63
CA LEU A 442 63.10 -11.44 -4.80
C LEU A 442 62.18 -12.69 -4.81
N GLY A 443 61.22 -12.77 -5.74
CA GLY A 443 60.45 -13.98 -5.98
C GLY A 443 59.23 -14.17 -5.07
N SER A 444 58.67 -13.09 -4.54
CA SER A 444 57.43 -13.08 -3.76
C SER A 444 56.49 -11.96 -4.21
N SER A 445 55.33 -11.87 -3.56
CA SER A 445 54.41 -10.74 -3.61
C SER A 445 53.99 -10.40 -2.19
N ASP A 446 53.45 -9.20 -1.99
CA ASP A 446 52.80 -8.69 -0.79
C ASP A 446 51.26 -8.59 -1.00
N PRO A 447 50.54 -9.72 -1.18
CA PRO A 447 49.19 -9.69 -1.70
C PRO A 447 48.11 -9.22 -0.69
N TYR A 448 47.10 -8.53 -1.21
CA TYR A 448 45.84 -8.21 -0.53
C TYR A 448 44.64 -8.32 -1.47
N VAL A 449 43.44 -8.48 -0.90
CA VAL A 449 42.17 -8.58 -1.65
C VAL A 449 41.36 -7.31 -1.48
N VAL A 450 40.85 -6.78 -2.59
CA VAL A 450 39.79 -5.77 -2.63
C VAL A 450 38.49 -6.43 -3.07
N VAL A 451 37.49 -6.36 -2.19
CA VAL A 451 36.12 -6.77 -2.48
C VAL A 451 35.37 -5.54 -2.97
N SER A 452 34.75 -5.61 -4.14
CA SER A 452 33.97 -4.50 -4.71
C SER A 452 32.57 -4.97 -5.11
N LYS A 453 31.58 -4.11 -4.87
CA LYS A 453 30.21 -4.32 -5.33
C LYS A 453 30.00 -3.69 -6.70
N GLU A 454 29.20 -4.33 -7.55
CA GLU A 454 28.78 -3.78 -8.84
C GLU A 454 27.60 -2.80 -8.65
N SER A 455 27.69 -1.63 -9.25
CA SER A 455 26.63 -0.64 -9.35
C SER A 455 25.75 -0.92 -10.57
N THR A 456 24.57 -0.29 -10.66
CA THR A 456 23.61 -0.49 -11.77
C THR A 456 24.15 -0.05 -13.14
N ASP A 457 25.11 0.86 -13.16
CA ASP A 457 25.86 1.32 -14.33
C ASP A 457 27.05 0.40 -14.69
N GLY A 458 27.24 -0.70 -13.96
CA GLY A 458 28.36 -1.64 -14.13
C GLY A 458 29.67 -1.17 -13.50
N ALA A 459 29.69 -0.02 -12.80
CA ALA A 459 30.87 0.43 -12.06
C ALA A 459 31.11 -0.43 -10.81
N TYR A 460 32.36 -0.58 -10.38
CA TYR A 460 32.71 -1.33 -9.17
C TYR A 460 33.14 -0.39 -8.05
N THR A 461 32.45 -0.46 -6.91
CA THR A 461 32.78 0.33 -5.70
C THR A 461 33.44 -0.58 -4.66
N PRO A 462 34.67 -0.27 -4.17
CA PRO A 462 35.30 -1.02 -3.09
C PRO A 462 34.47 -0.98 -1.80
N VAL A 463 34.25 -2.14 -1.19
CA VAL A 463 33.49 -2.29 0.07
C VAL A 463 34.33 -2.87 1.20
N HIS A 464 35.37 -3.64 0.88
CA HIS A 464 36.30 -4.17 1.87
C HIS A 464 37.70 -4.36 1.27
N ARG A 465 38.72 -4.20 2.11
CA ARG A 465 40.13 -4.49 1.79
C ARG A 465 40.73 -5.29 2.94
N THR A 466 41.36 -6.42 2.62
CA THR A 466 42.07 -7.24 3.62
C THR A 466 43.38 -6.56 4.05
N GLU A 467 44.03 -7.13 5.06
CA GLU A 467 45.43 -6.83 5.36
C GLU A 467 46.35 -7.24 4.20
N VAL A 468 47.55 -6.66 4.20
CA VAL A 468 48.65 -7.04 3.31
C VAL A 468 49.45 -8.14 3.98
N ILE A 469 49.70 -9.25 3.29
CA ILE A 469 50.58 -10.31 3.79
C ILE A 469 51.88 -10.24 3.02
N HIS A 470 52.97 -9.93 3.71
CA HIS A 470 54.25 -9.73 3.04
C HIS A 470 54.90 -11.05 2.61
N LYS A 471 55.53 -11.02 1.43
CA LYS A 471 56.42 -12.04 0.89
C LYS A 471 55.83 -13.45 0.79
N THR A 472 54.66 -13.58 0.18
CA THR A 472 53.98 -14.87 -0.02
C THR A 472 53.28 -14.97 -1.38
N LEU A 473 53.23 -16.18 -1.94
CA LEU A 473 52.41 -16.52 -3.11
C LEU A 473 51.21 -17.41 -2.75
N ALA A 474 51.06 -17.72 -1.46
CA ALA A 474 49.97 -18.50 -0.90
C ALA A 474 49.46 -17.84 0.40
N PRO A 475 48.94 -16.60 0.33
CA PRO A 475 48.42 -15.89 1.50
C PRO A 475 47.19 -16.58 2.09
N GLU A 476 47.02 -16.48 3.40
CA GLU A 476 45.78 -16.73 4.11
C GLU A 476 45.43 -15.49 4.93
N TRP A 477 44.40 -14.75 4.51
CA TRP A 477 44.00 -13.51 5.16
C TRP A 477 43.08 -13.78 6.36
N SER A 478 43.09 -12.84 7.29
CA SER A 478 42.27 -12.88 8.50
C SER A 478 40.78 -12.85 8.16
N GLU A 479 39.98 -13.44 9.03
CA GLU A 479 38.54 -13.41 8.87
C GLU A 479 38.01 -11.98 9.07
N PHE A 480 37.04 -11.59 8.25
CA PHE A 480 36.37 -10.30 8.34
C PHE A 480 34.86 -10.47 8.26
N THR A 481 34.10 -9.48 8.74
CA THR A 481 32.63 -9.49 8.71
C THR A 481 32.13 -8.21 8.07
N VAL A 482 31.20 -8.33 7.12
CA VAL A 482 30.57 -7.20 6.41
C VAL A 482 29.06 -7.40 6.41
N ARG A 483 28.28 -6.31 6.41
CA ARG A 483 26.84 -6.40 6.18
C ARG A 483 26.56 -6.82 4.75
N VAL A 484 25.62 -7.74 4.56
CA VAL A 484 25.21 -8.20 3.23
C VAL A 484 24.69 -7.02 2.39
N HIS A 485 23.96 -6.08 3.01
CA HIS A 485 23.54 -4.85 2.36
C HIS A 485 24.72 -4.02 1.81
N ASP A 486 25.79 -3.81 2.59
CA ASP A 486 26.93 -3.03 2.11
C ASP A 486 27.69 -3.76 0.99
N LEU A 487 27.71 -5.09 1.05
CA LEU A 487 28.43 -5.94 0.10
C LEU A 487 27.70 -6.09 -1.24
N CYS A 488 26.38 -6.28 -1.23
CA CYS A 488 25.60 -6.62 -2.44
C CYS A 488 24.17 -6.04 -2.44
N ASP A 489 23.92 -4.98 -1.67
CA ASP A 489 22.61 -4.32 -1.53
C ASP A 489 21.48 -5.27 -1.11
N GLY A 490 21.83 -6.34 -0.37
CA GLY A 490 20.88 -7.35 0.10
C GLY A 490 20.57 -8.46 -0.92
N ASP A 491 21.00 -8.31 -2.18
CA ASP A 491 20.78 -9.30 -3.22
C ASP A 491 21.97 -10.25 -3.34
N HIS A 492 21.79 -11.50 -2.92
CA HIS A 492 22.85 -12.51 -2.96
C HIS A 492 23.27 -12.92 -4.38
N HIS A 493 22.47 -12.61 -5.40
CA HIS A 493 22.79 -12.87 -6.80
C HIS A 493 23.57 -11.73 -7.46
N LYS A 494 23.64 -10.57 -6.83
CA LYS A 494 24.36 -9.41 -7.36
C LYS A 494 25.85 -9.71 -7.44
N ARG A 495 26.48 -9.25 -8.53
CA ARG A 495 27.89 -9.55 -8.80
C ARG A 495 28.81 -8.78 -7.86
N LEU A 496 29.82 -9.49 -7.39
CA LEU A 496 30.95 -9.01 -6.63
C LEU A 496 32.21 -9.20 -7.46
N ARG A 497 33.13 -8.24 -7.38
CA ARG A 497 34.50 -8.40 -7.91
C ARG A 497 35.46 -8.58 -6.76
N LEU A 498 36.20 -9.69 -6.79
CA LEU A 498 37.31 -9.97 -5.90
C LEU A 498 38.59 -9.75 -6.69
N ALA A 499 39.34 -8.71 -6.34
CA ALA A 499 40.57 -8.33 -7.03
C ALA A 499 41.77 -8.46 -6.08
N VAL A 500 42.81 -9.15 -6.54
CA VAL A 500 44.07 -9.33 -5.80
C VAL A 500 45.11 -8.37 -6.36
N TYR A 501 45.78 -7.67 -5.45
CA TYR A 501 46.84 -6.71 -5.73
C TYR A 501 48.09 -7.07 -4.95
N ASP A 502 49.24 -6.69 -5.49
CA ASP A 502 50.52 -6.68 -4.80
C ASP A 502 50.79 -5.28 -4.23
N TRP A 503 51.07 -5.17 -2.94
CA TRP A 503 51.32 -3.87 -2.32
C TRP A 503 52.76 -3.40 -2.54
N ASP A 504 52.93 -2.18 -3.04
CA ASP A 504 54.25 -1.58 -3.26
C ASP A 504 54.50 -0.39 -2.34
N ARG A 505 55.66 -0.35 -1.69
CA ARG A 505 56.02 0.78 -0.80
C ARG A 505 56.24 2.12 -1.54
N HIS A 506 56.74 2.07 -2.78
CA HIS A 506 57.26 3.24 -3.49
C HIS A 506 56.62 3.48 -4.86
N THR A 507 55.77 2.56 -5.31
CA THR A 507 55.05 2.59 -6.59
C THR A 507 53.57 2.33 -6.37
N SER A 508 52.76 2.43 -7.43
CA SER A 508 51.36 2.02 -7.38
C SER A 508 51.27 0.50 -7.30
N ASP A 509 50.43 0.02 -6.39
CA ASP A 509 50.15 -1.41 -6.19
C ASP A 509 49.85 -2.15 -7.51
N ASP A 510 50.44 -3.34 -7.62
CA ASP A 510 50.56 -4.08 -8.87
C ASP A 510 49.37 -5.06 -8.99
N PHE A 511 48.52 -4.89 -10.00
CA PHE A 511 47.37 -5.78 -10.17
C PHE A 511 47.83 -7.22 -10.52
N ILE A 512 47.32 -8.19 -9.75
CA ILE A 512 47.60 -9.62 -9.96
C ILE A 512 46.51 -10.25 -10.82
N GLY A 513 45.25 -10.16 -10.39
CA GLY A 513 44.10 -10.73 -11.09
C GLY A 513 42.79 -10.53 -10.35
N ALA A 514 41.67 -10.73 -11.03
CA ALA A 514 40.34 -10.60 -10.45
C ALA A 514 39.39 -11.71 -10.92
N VAL A 515 38.32 -11.89 -10.17
CA VAL A 515 37.20 -12.77 -10.50
C VAL A 515 35.88 -12.10 -10.15
N SER A 516 34.86 -12.31 -10.97
CA SER A 516 33.48 -11.92 -10.69
C SER A 516 32.69 -13.13 -10.18
N THR A 517 31.97 -12.96 -9.07
CA THR A 517 31.17 -14.01 -8.41
C THR A 517 29.94 -13.39 -7.74
N SER A 518 29.19 -14.16 -6.97
CA SER A 518 28.07 -13.68 -6.14
C SER A 518 28.04 -14.42 -4.80
N LEU A 519 27.39 -13.89 -3.77
CA LEU A 519 27.25 -14.61 -2.49
C LEU A 519 26.52 -15.95 -2.69
N HIS A 520 25.55 -15.98 -3.61
CA HIS A 520 24.85 -17.20 -4.00
C HIS A 520 25.81 -18.24 -4.60
N ASP A 521 26.64 -17.85 -5.57
CA ASP A 521 27.59 -18.77 -6.22
C ASP A 521 28.66 -19.27 -5.24
N LEU A 522 29.19 -18.38 -4.39
CA LEU A 522 30.15 -18.76 -3.35
C LEU A 522 29.56 -19.78 -2.38
N ASN A 523 28.32 -19.54 -1.91
CA ASN A 523 27.64 -20.45 -1.01
C ASN A 523 27.34 -21.81 -1.66
N ARG A 524 26.96 -21.81 -2.94
CA ARG A 524 26.73 -23.04 -3.72
C ARG A 524 28.02 -23.85 -3.86
N GLN A 525 29.14 -23.21 -4.22
CA GLN A 525 30.42 -23.88 -4.38
C GLN A 525 30.97 -24.44 -3.06
N LEU A 526 30.82 -23.69 -1.96
CA LEU A 526 31.23 -24.17 -0.63
C LEU A 526 30.41 -25.37 -0.18
N THR A 527 29.10 -25.36 -0.44
CA THR A 527 28.23 -26.51 -0.17
C THR A 527 28.63 -27.74 -0.98
N ALA A 528 29.15 -27.54 -2.19
CA ALA A 528 29.66 -28.60 -3.06
C ALA A 528 31.11 -29.06 -2.72
N GLY A 529 31.75 -28.44 -1.72
CA GLY A 529 33.04 -28.88 -1.16
C GLY A 529 34.07 -27.77 -1.02
N ALA A 530 34.27 -26.91 -2.03
CA ALA A 530 35.22 -25.79 -1.97
C ALA A 530 34.86 -24.70 -2.98
N ALA A 531 34.88 -23.43 -2.55
CA ALA A 531 34.82 -22.29 -3.45
C ALA A 531 36.23 -21.94 -3.94
N VAL A 532 36.52 -22.38 -5.17
CA VAL A 532 37.82 -22.24 -5.85
C VAL A 532 37.62 -21.34 -7.06
N LEU A 533 38.23 -20.15 -7.03
CA LEU A 533 38.01 -19.11 -8.03
C LEU A 533 39.31 -18.85 -8.80
N GLU A 534 39.30 -19.04 -10.11
CA GLU A 534 40.44 -18.73 -10.97
C GLU A 534 40.56 -17.21 -11.19
N LEU A 535 41.70 -16.64 -10.86
CA LEU A 535 41.98 -15.23 -11.07
C LEU A 535 42.37 -14.98 -12.53
N ARG A 536 41.80 -13.93 -13.13
CA ARG A 536 42.09 -13.53 -14.53
C ARG A 536 42.63 -12.11 -14.58
N ARG A 537 43.49 -11.84 -15.57
CA ARG A 537 43.89 -10.45 -15.90
C ARG A 537 42.75 -9.75 -16.63
N LEU A 538 42.43 -8.54 -16.19
CA LEU A 538 41.49 -7.63 -16.87
C LEU A 538 42.27 -6.71 -17.82
N GLY A 539 41.66 -6.33 -18.95
CA GLY A 539 42.25 -5.38 -19.90
C GLY A 539 42.55 -4.00 -19.30
N LYS A 540 43.45 -3.24 -19.95
CA LYS A 540 44.04 -1.96 -19.47
C LYS A 540 43.03 -0.84 -19.15
N ASP A 541 41.78 -0.95 -19.60
CA ASP A 541 40.77 0.11 -19.45
C ASP A 541 39.99 0.04 -18.13
N ILE A 542 40.12 -1.02 -17.34
CA ILE A 542 39.37 -1.22 -16.07
C ILE A 542 40.21 -0.89 -14.82
N THR A 543 41.53 -0.76 -14.96
CA THR A 543 42.46 -0.58 -13.83
C THR A 543 42.58 0.86 -13.32
N ASN A 544 41.97 1.84 -14.00
CA ASN A 544 42.10 3.27 -13.68
C ASN A 544 40.98 3.85 -12.78
N SER A 545 40.10 3.02 -12.24
CA SER A 545 39.14 3.45 -11.20
C SER A 545 39.87 3.54 -9.85
N GLY A 546 40.48 4.69 -9.57
CA GLY A 546 41.32 4.93 -8.41
C GLY A 546 40.74 4.42 -7.08
N VAL A 547 41.46 3.50 -6.45
CA VAL A 547 41.25 3.13 -5.04
C VAL A 547 41.89 4.22 -4.18
N GLN A 548 41.12 5.22 -3.78
CA GLN A 548 41.45 6.05 -2.62
C GLN A 548 40.51 5.70 -1.47
N LEU A 549 40.97 4.80 -0.59
CA LEU A 549 40.48 4.74 0.78
C LEU A 549 41.41 5.63 1.61
N SER A 550 40.90 6.76 2.09
CA SER A 550 41.69 7.73 2.84
C SER A 550 42.08 7.17 4.21
N THR A 551 43.33 6.74 4.35
CA THR A 551 43.96 6.66 5.67
C THR A 551 44.45 8.06 6.02
N LYS A 552 43.69 8.77 6.87
CA LYS A 552 44.11 10.06 7.44
C LYS A 552 45.46 9.90 8.17
N ARG A 553 46.51 10.49 7.62
CA ARG A 553 47.64 11.03 8.40
C ARG A 553 48.00 12.40 7.86
N SER A 554 48.07 13.35 8.79
CA SER A 554 48.50 14.74 8.61
C SER A 554 49.93 14.82 8.07
N THR A 555 50.21 15.74 7.16
CA THR A 555 51.17 16.87 7.33
C THR A 555 51.27 17.72 6.06
N ASP A 556 51.43 19.03 6.30
CA ASP A 556 51.77 20.21 5.47
C ASP A 556 51.94 20.15 3.94
N GLY A 557 51.23 21.08 3.28
CA GLY A 557 51.81 22.25 2.60
C GLY A 557 52.82 22.04 1.46
N SER A 558 52.37 22.23 0.20
CA SER A 558 52.95 23.17 -0.78
C SER A 558 52.34 23.01 -2.18
N GLU A 559 52.04 24.14 -2.80
CA GLU A 559 51.65 24.26 -4.21
C GLU A 559 52.85 23.97 -5.14
N GLY A 560 52.60 23.38 -6.32
CA GLY A 560 53.51 23.58 -7.45
C GLY A 560 53.56 22.49 -8.55
N LYS A 561 53.09 22.92 -9.74
CA LYS A 561 53.58 22.57 -11.09
C LYS A 561 53.10 21.26 -11.75
N ALA A 562 52.30 21.48 -12.80
CA ALA A 562 52.04 20.55 -13.89
C ALA A 562 53.35 20.17 -14.63
N SER A 563 53.62 18.88 -14.76
CA SER A 563 54.70 18.37 -15.63
C SER A 563 54.15 17.31 -16.58
N LYS A 564 54.29 17.60 -17.88
CA LYS A 564 53.99 16.73 -19.02
C LYS A 564 54.79 15.41 -18.91
N ARG A 565 54.11 14.26 -18.94
CA ARG A 565 54.76 12.97 -19.25
C ARG A 565 54.25 12.40 -20.57
N ARG A 566 55.19 12.30 -21.51
CA ARG A 566 55.08 11.64 -22.82
C ARG A 566 54.74 10.15 -22.61
N SER A 567 53.68 9.68 -23.24
CA SER A 567 53.33 8.26 -23.32
C SER A 567 54.21 7.57 -24.36
N ILE A 568 55.14 6.73 -23.90
CA ILE A 568 55.78 5.71 -24.74
C ILE A 568 54.85 4.51 -24.76
N LEU A 569 54.27 4.27 -25.93
CA LEU A 569 53.25 3.25 -26.18
C LEU A 569 53.92 1.89 -26.40
N LEU A 570 54.25 1.17 -25.32
CA LEU A 570 54.59 -0.25 -25.41
C LEU A 570 53.31 -1.06 -25.59
N ARG A 571 53.08 -1.50 -26.84
CA ARG A 571 52.04 -2.47 -27.20
C ARG A 571 52.46 -3.86 -26.73
N SER A 572 51.84 -4.37 -25.67
CA SER A 572 51.71 -5.82 -25.47
C SER A 572 50.23 -6.18 -25.43
N ARG A 573 49.78 -6.99 -26.40
CA ARG A 573 48.49 -7.68 -26.35
C ARG A 573 48.53 -8.67 -25.19
N ALA A 574 47.96 -8.33 -24.05
CA ALA A 574 47.71 -9.31 -22.99
C ALA A 574 46.38 -10.02 -23.32
N ASN A 575 46.44 -11.32 -23.60
CA ASN A 575 45.24 -12.14 -23.73
C ASN A 575 44.52 -12.24 -22.38
N GLU A 576 43.22 -11.94 -22.35
CA GLU A 576 42.30 -12.06 -21.19
C GLU A 576 42.13 -13.52 -20.68
N SER A 577 42.90 -14.48 -21.20
CA SER A 577 42.76 -15.92 -20.96
C SER A 577 43.83 -16.53 -20.04
N THR A 578 44.70 -15.74 -19.42
CA THR A 578 45.81 -16.29 -18.61
C THR A 578 45.41 -16.39 -17.14
N ASN A 579 45.31 -17.62 -16.60
CA ASN A 579 45.07 -17.88 -15.17
C ASN A 579 46.24 -17.31 -14.35
N CYS A 580 45.93 -16.45 -13.37
CA CYS A 580 46.90 -15.71 -12.55
C CYS A 580 46.90 -16.17 -11.09
N GLY A 581 46.65 -17.47 -10.86
CA GLY A 581 46.53 -18.07 -9.55
C GLY A 581 45.08 -18.27 -9.12
N VAL A 582 44.90 -18.83 -7.93
CA VAL A 582 43.57 -19.25 -7.45
C VAL A 582 43.28 -18.55 -6.14
N LEU A 583 42.10 -17.94 -6.05
CA LEU A 583 41.51 -17.42 -4.82
C LEU A 583 40.52 -18.44 -4.25
N LEU A 584 40.71 -18.79 -2.99
CA LEU A 584 39.87 -19.69 -2.21
C LEU A 584 39.04 -18.87 -1.23
N VAL A 585 37.76 -19.19 -1.12
CA VAL A 585 36.93 -18.70 0.00
C VAL A 585 36.90 -19.81 1.04
N SER A 586 37.74 -19.72 2.07
CA SER A 586 37.85 -20.76 3.10
C SER A 586 36.69 -20.74 4.10
N LYS A 587 36.02 -19.59 4.25
CA LYS A 587 34.87 -19.43 5.14
C LYS A 587 33.84 -18.48 4.54
N LEU A 588 32.56 -18.87 4.64
CA LEU A 588 31.40 -18.04 4.32
C LEU A 588 30.28 -18.39 5.30
N GLN A 589 30.02 -17.53 6.29
CA GLN A 589 29.01 -17.79 7.31
C GLN A 589 28.09 -16.59 7.46
N PHE A 590 26.80 -16.80 7.19
CA PHE A 590 25.76 -15.80 7.39
C PHE A 590 25.32 -15.77 8.84
N ARG A 591 25.16 -14.57 9.41
CA ARG A 591 24.60 -14.36 10.74
C ARG A 591 23.59 -13.23 10.70
N SER A 592 22.41 -13.47 11.25
CA SER A 592 21.46 -12.39 11.54
C SER A 592 21.96 -11.62 12.76
N VAL A 593 21.98 -10.29 12.68
CA VAL A 593 22.33 -9.42 13.80
C VAL A 593 21.14 -8.51 14.13
N PRO A 594 20.90 -8.19 15.42
CA PRO A 594 19.90 -7.19 15.78
C PRO A 594 20.20 -5.85 15.12
N THR A 595 19.21 -5.25 14.46
CA THR A 595 19.32 -3.97 13.76
C THR A 595 18.77 -2.83 14.61
N PHE A 596 18.96 -1.59 14.15
CA PHE A 596 18.31 -0.42 14.75
C PHE A 596 16.78 -0.60 14.84
N VAL A 597 16.16 -1.12 13.78
CA VAL A 597 14.70 -1.35 13.74
C VAL A 597 14.29 -2.37 14.81
N ASP A 598 15.08 -3.44 15.02
CA ASP A 598 14.79 -4.42 16.09
C ASP A 598 14.77 -3.78 17.48
N TYR A 599 15.69 -2.86 17.77
CA TYR A 599 15.70 -2.14 19.04
C TYR A 599 14.47 -1.22 19.18
N MET A 600 14.09 -0.49 18.13
CA MET A 600 12.94 0.41 18.16
C MET A 600 11.61 -0.37 18.27
N SER A 601 11.32 -1.25 17.31
CA SER A 601 10.00 -1.91 17.22
C SER A 601 9.83 -3.07 18.19
N SER A 602 10.86 -3.90 18.38
CA SER A 602 10.74 -5.16 19.12
C SER A 602 11.21 -5.05 20.58
N ALA A 603 12.33 -4.36 20.84
CA ALA A 603 12.78 -4.11 22.21
C ALA A 603 12.07 -2.91 22.86
N GLY A 604 11.46 -2.04 22.05
CA GLY A 604 10.75 -0.85 22.50
C GLY A 604 11.69 0.24 23.02
N THR A 605 12.93 0.28 22.54
CA THR A 605 13.92 1.32 22.85
C THR A 605 13.43 2.67 22.33
N GLN A 606 13.66 3.73 23.12
CA GLN A 606 13.32 5.10 22.79
C GLN A 606 14.57 5.95 22.62
N ILE A 607 14.43 7.04 21.86
CA ILE A 607 15.49 8.03 21.67
C ILE A 607 15.00 9.38 22.18
N HIS A 608 15.60 9.85 23.27
CA HIS A 608 15.23 11.08 23.96
C HIS A 608 16.11 12.25 23.52
N PHE A 609 15.50 13.40 23.25
CA PHE A 609 16.22 14.58 22.79
C PHE A 609 16.54 15.52 23.95
N VAL A 610 17.83 15.82 24.12
CA VAL A 610 18.32 16.81 25.09
C VAL A 610 18.98 17.95 24.32
N ALA A 611 18.55 19.19 24.56
CA ALA A 611 19.18 20.38 24.01
C ALA A 611 19.80 21.22 25.12
N ALA A 612 21.03 21.67 24.90
CA ALA A 612 21.74 22.60 25.75
C ALA A 612 22.20 23.80 24.93
N VAL A 613 21.67 24.98 25.27
CA VAL A 613 21.92 26.21 24.50
C VAL A 613 22.92 27.13 25.21
N ASP A 614 23.84 27.64 24.42
CA ASP A 614 24.81 28.63 24.83
C ASP A 614 24.12 29.98 25.05
N CYS A 615 24.09 30.45 26.29
CA CYS A 615 23.48 31.72 26.69
C CYS A 615 24.53 32.80 27.00
N THR A 616 25.81 32.59 26.63
CA THR A 616 26.89 33.57 26.84
C THR A 616 26.61 34.90 26.14
N SER A 617 27.23 35.98 26.63
CA SER A 617 26.94 37.34 26.18
C SER A 617 27.21 37.57 24.68
N ASP A 618 28.24 36.95 24.13
CA ASP A 618 28.61 37.03 22.70
C ASP A 618 27.71 36.16 21.81
N SER A 619 26.94 35.23 22.37
CA SER A 619 25.91 34.45 21.66
C SER A 619 24.60 35.25 21.44
N GLN A 620 24.40 36.37 22.16
CA GLN A 620 23.16 37.15 22.16
C GLN A 620 22.73 37.62 20.77
N SER A 621 23.69 38.02 19.94
CA SER A 621 23.41 38.48 18.58
C SER A 621 22.79 37.38 17.70
N TYR A 622 23.12 36.12 17.95
CA TYR A 622 22.59 34.97 17.21
C TYR A 622 21.21 34.53 17.70
N HIS A 623 20.86 34.76 18.97
CA HIS A 623 19.50 34.52 19.48
C HIS A 623 18.47 35.51 18.91
N GLN A 624 18.91 36.74 18.60
CA GLN A 624 18.04 37.81 18.12
C GLN A 624 17.89 37.85 16.59
N ARG A 625 18.81 37.22 15.85
CA ARG A 625 18.84 37.27 14.38
C ARG A 625 18.07 36.09 13.77
N PRO A 626 17.01 36.35 12.99
CA PRO A 626 16.37 35.30 12.20
C PRO A 626 17.29 34.80 11.08
N ILE A 627 17.11 33.55 10.66
CA ILE A 627 17.88 32.96 9.56
C ILE A 627 17.35 33.47 8.22
N VAL A 628 18.27 33.79 7.30
CA VAL A 628 17.95 34.01 5.89
C VAL A 628 18.11 32.69 5.16
N VAL A 629 17.00 32.15 4.62
CA VAL A 629 17.03 30.90 3.83
C VAL A 629 17.27 31.26 2.37
N ASN A 630 18.42 30.87 1.83
CA ASN A 630 18.70 30.94 0.40
C ASN A 630 18.23 29.65 -0.28
N THR A 631 17.12 29.68 -1.02
CA THR A 631 16.72 28.58 -1.91
C THR A 631 17.57 28.60 -3.17
N THR A 632 18.42 27.59 -3.36
CA THR A 632 19.21 27.42 -4.59
C THR A 632 18.37 26.72 -5.67
N GLY A 633 17.55 27.50 -6.39
CA GLY A 633 17.06 27.15 -7.72
C GLY A 633 17.98 27.78 -8.78
N GLY A 634 18.22 27.09 -9.90
CA GLY A 634 19.27 27.42 -10.87
C GLY A 634 19.40 28.90 -11.28
N THR A 635 20.67 29.33 -11.43
CA THR A 635 21.18 30.55 -12.09
C THR A 635 20.64 31.94 -11.72
N THR A 636 19.64 32.09 -10.85
CA THR A 636 19.20 33.40 -10.34
C THR A 636 18.90 33.35 -8.85
N THR A 637 19.70 34.07 -8.06
CA THR A 637 19.50 34.29 -6.62
C THR A 637 18.34 35.25 -6.40
N THR A 638 17.14 34.74 -6.14
CA THR A 638 16.01 35.57 -5.70
C THR A 638 16.16 35.81 -4.19
N THR A 639 16.00 37.05 -3.73
CA THR A 639 16.13 37.47 -2.32
C THR A 639 15.31 36.58 -1.38
N GLY A 640 16.00 35.90 -0.45
CA GLY A 640 15.48 34.85 0.41
C GLY A 640 14.42 35.33 1.41
N ALA A 641 13.42 34.48 1.63
CA ALA A 641 12.45 34.68 2.70
C ALA A 641 13.16 34.59 4.06
N VAL A 642 12.87 35.54 4.95
CA VAL A 642 13.36 35.51 6.34
C VAL A 642 12.53 34.48 7.11
N ALA A 643 13.16 33.42 7.61
CA ALA A 643 12.48 32.45 8.45
C ALA A 643 12.14 33.09 9.81
N PRO A 644 11.01 32.74 10.46
CA PRO A 644 10.63 33.31 11.76
C PRO A 644 11.45 32.75 12.95
N TYR A 645 12.58 32.09 12.67
CA TYR A 645 13.40 31.35 13.63
C TYR A 645 14.85 31.83 13.58
N ASN A 646 15.52 31.87 14.73
CA ASN A 646 16.97 32.00 14.80
C ASN A 646 17.67 30.63 14.59
N CYS A 647 19.00 30.63 14.47
CA CYS A 647 19.81 29.43 14.25
C CYS A 647 19.63 28.35 15.34
N PHE A 648 19.47 28.73 16.61
CA PHE A 648 19.23 27.77 17.69
C PHE A 648 17.88 27.09 17.55
N GLU A 649 16.81 27.86 17.29
CA GLU A 649 15.46 27.34 17.08
C GLU A 649 15.40 26.40 15.88
N TYR A 650 16.06 26.76 14.78
CA TYR A 650 16.15 25.91 13.60
C TYR A 650 16.83 24.58 13.89
N ILE A 651 17.90 24.56 14.69
CA ILE A 651 18.59 23.30 15.08
C ILE A 651 17.70 22.46 15.98
N ILE A 652 17.05 23.09 16.98
CA ILE A 652 16.11 22.42 17.88
C ILE A 652 14.97 21.77 17.07
N ASP A 653 14.42 22.48 16.09
CA ASP A 653 13.37 21.97 15.22
C ASP A 653 13.85 20.86 14.30
N SER A 654 15.00 21.05 13.64
CA SER A 654 15.51 20.09 12.66
C SER A 654 15.83 18.74 13.30
N LEU A 655 16.47 18.76 14.47
CA LEU A 655 16.76 17.54 15.23
C LEU A 655 15.51 17.01 15.92
N GLY A 656 14.70 17.89 16.51
CA GLY A 656 13.48 17.54 17.20
C GLY A 656 12.48 16.81 16.29
N GLN A 657 12.28 17.29 15.06
CA GLN A 657 11.36 16.66 14.10
C GLN A 657 11.81 15.26 13.67
N VAL A 658 13.13 15.05 13.54
CA VAL A 658 13.69 13.72 13.22
C VAL A 658 13.58 12.77 14.41
N LEU A 659 13.83 13.25 15.63
CA LEU A 659 13.87 12.41 16.83
C LEU A 659 12.50 12.17 17.46
N HIS A 660 11.55 13.08 17.28
CA HIS A 660 10.24 13.05 17.92
C HIS A 660 9.48 11.72 17.77
N PRO A 661 9.45 11.07 16.59
CA PRO A 661 8.77 9.78 16.43
C PRO A 661 9.30 8.66 17.33
N TYR A 662 10.53 8.75 17.82
CA TYR A 662 11.19 7.72 18.65
C TYR A 662 11.04 7.96 20.16
N ASP A 663 10.35 9.01 20.58
CA ASP A 663 10.11 9.34 21.99
C ASP A 663 8.61 9.42 22.30
N TYR A 664 8.01 8.28 22.65
CA TYR A 664 6.59 8.23 23.01
C TYR A 664 6.32 8.70 24.45
N GLN A 665 7.34 8.74 25.32
CA GLN A 665 7.21 9.27 26.68
C GLN A 665 7.33 10.79 26.72
N GLY A 666 7.89 11.38 25.66
CA GLY A 666 8.12 12.80 25.54
C GLY A 666 9.14 13.32 26.54
N LEU A 667 10.23 12.56 26.78
CA LEU A 667 11.31 13.00 27.67
C LEU A 667 12.28 13.93 26.94
N TYR A 668 11.76 15.08 26.51
CA TYR A 668 12.57 16.18 25.96
C TYR A 668 13.18 16.97 27.10
N VAL A 669 14.45 17.36 26.99
CA VAL A 669 15.15 18.10 28.07
C VAL A 669 15.80 19.37 27.52
N MET A 670 15.62 20.49 28.21
CA MET A 670 16.15 21.79 27.80
C MET A 670 17.01 22.46 28.87
N TYR A 671 18.30 22.60 28.59
CA TYR A 671 19.28 23.30 29.42
C TYR A 671 19.81 24.56 28.75
N GLY A 672 20.26 25.51 29.56
CA GLY A 672 21.07 26.64 29.16
C GLY A 672 22.41 26.63 29.90
N PHE A 673 23.42 27.29 29.37
CA PHE A 673 24.73 27.42 30.03
C PHE A 673 25.42 28.74 29.72
N GLY A 674 26.34 29.16 30.60
CA GLY A 674 27.20 30.34 30.38
C GLY A 674 26.53 31.68 30.67
N ALA A 675 25.43 31.68 31.45
CA ALA A 675 24.70 32.90 31.80
C ALA A 675 24.29 32.90 33.27
N ARG A 676 23.81 34.04 33.77
CA ARG A 676 23.25 34.15 35.12
C ARG A 676 21.72 34.01 35.09
N PRO A 677 21.14 32.85 35.45
CA PRO A 677 19.70 32.70 35.54
C PRO A 677 19.14 33.52 36.72
N LEU A 678 18.04 34.25 36.51
CA LEU A 678 17.37 35.08 37.52
C LEU A 678 16.40 34.23 38.38
N PRO A 679 16.27 34.49 39.69
CA PRO A 679 16.89 35.57 40.48
C PRO A 679 18.30 35.22 41.03
N GLY A 680 18.95 34.19 40.48
CA GLY A 680 20.26 33.73 40.91
C GLY A 680 21.34 34.82 40.84
N ARG A 681 22.35 34.69 41.72
CA ARG A 681 23.44 35.68 41.84
C ARG A 681 24.71 35.30 41.09
N HIS A 682 24.83 34.04 40.66
CA HIS A 682 26.04 33.49 40.06
C HIS A 682 25.79 33.00 38.63
N VAL A 683 26.86 32.99 37.84
CA VAL A 683 26.86 32.36 36.52
C VAL A 683 26.64 30.86 36.70
N SER A 684 25.74 30.30 35.92
CA SER A 684 25.54 28.86 35.83
C SER A 684 25.97 28.35 34.46
N HIS A 685 26.71 27.25 34.48
CA HIS A 685 27.13 26.51 33.30
C HIS A 685 26.26 25.29 33.03
N ALA A 686 25.16 25.12 33.78
CA ALA A 686 24.07 24.21 33.49
C ALA A 686 22.84 24.63 34.29
N PHE A 687 21.80 25.13 33.62
CA PHE A 687 20.54 25.52 34.28
C PHE A 687 19.33 25.12 33.46
N ASN A 688 18.23 24.84 34.14
CA ASN A 688 16.97 24.46 33.53
C ASN A 688 16.36 25.65 32.77
N MET A 689 16.04 25.48 31.49
CA MET A 689 15.37 26.50 30.67
C MET A 689 13.85 26.50 30.82
N LYS A 690 13.28 25.43 31.40
CA LYS A 690 11.85 25.37 31.75
C LYS A 690 11.62 26.13 33.04
N THR A 691 11.29 27.41 32.92
CA THR A 691 11.26 28.38 34.03
C THR A 691 10.13 28.18 35.03
N ASP A 692 9.08 27.47 34.64
CA ASP A 692 7.88 27.16 35.42
C ASP A 692 7.97 25.79 36.13
N SER A 693 9.12 25.10 36.07
CA SER A 693 9.32 23.78 36.63
C SER A 693 10.70 23.61 37.25
N VAL A 694 10.79 22.80 38.31
CA VAL A 694 12.08 22.42 38.91
C VAL A 694 12.77 21.33 38.07
N VAL A 695 11.99 20.49 37.37
CA VAL A 695 12.51 19.45 36.46
C VAL A 695 12.62 19.98 35.03
N PRO A 696 13.63 19.53 34.25
CA PRO A 696 13.93 20.11 32.94
C PRO A 696 13.19 19.47 31.76
N TYR A 697 12.11 18.72 32.03
CA TYR A 697 11.36 17.99 31.02
C TYR A 697 10.36 18.88 30.28
N CYS A 698 10.41 18.86 28.95
CA CYS A 698 9.53 19.59 28.03
C CYS A 698 8.51 18.64 27.38
N ASP A 699 7.31 19.16 27.09
CA ASP A 699 6.25 18.41 26.39
C ASP A 699 6.38 18.58 24.86
N GLY A 700 7.36 17.90 24.27
CA GLY A 700 7.61 17.94 22.82
C GLY A 700 8.48 19.10 22.35
N VAL A 701 8.79 19.08 21.05
CA VAL A 701 9.67 20.05 20.38
C VAL A 701 9.10 21.48 20.46
N ASP A 702 7.77 21.62 20.36
CA ASP A 702 7.08 22.91 20.51
C ASP A 702 7.32 23.51 21.89
N ASP A 703 7.27 22.69 22.93
CA ASP A 703 7.51 23.14 24.30
C ASP A 703 8.98 23.44 24.55
N MET A 704 9.91 22.68 23.95
CA MET A 704 11.34 23.01 23.98
C MET A 704 11.60 24.42 23.41
N ARG A 705 10.98 24.77 22.27
CA ARG A 705 11.07 26.13 21.70
C ARG A 705 10.49 27.20 22.62
N ARG A 706 9.33 26.93 23.24
CA ARG A 706 8.73 27.85 24.21
C ARG A 706 9.66 28.05 25.42
N CYS A 707 10.20 26.96 25.97
CA CYS A 707 11.15 26.98 27.08
C CYS A 707 12.45 27.71 26.71
N TYR A 708 12.98 27.50 25.51
CA TYR A 708 14.11 28.25 24.98
C TYR A 708 13.84 29.77 25.01
N ARG A 709 12.73 30.21 24.40
CA ARG A 709 12.35 31.63 24.35
C ARG A 709 12.06 32.23 25.73
N ALA A 710 11.46 31.46 26.63
CA ALA A 710 11.14 31.90 27.99
C ALA A 710 12.39 31.97 28.87
N GLY A 711 13.22 30.94 28.86
CA GLY A 711 14.48 30.86 29.60
C GLY A 711 15.45 31.97 29.21
N LEU A 712 15.55 32.30 27.92
CA LEU A 712 16.37 33.42 27.45
C LEU A 712 15.93 34.79 28.01
N LYS A 713 14.65 34.96 28.37
CA LYS A 713 14.18 36.22 28.99
C LYS A 713 14.51 36.30 30.49
N LEU A 714 14.84 35.18 31.12
CA LEU A 714 15.14 35.07 32.55
C LEU A 714 16.63 34.84 32.82
N VAL A 715 17.50 35.13 31.86
CA VAL A 715 18.95 35.12 32.06
C VAL A 715 19.49 36.54 31.89
N ASP A 716 20.48 36.87 32.71
CA ASP A 716 21.24 38.10 32.57
C ASP A 716 22.56 37.82 31.83
N HIS A 717 22.80 38.60 30.78
CA HIS A 717 23.90 38.43 29.81
C HIS A 717 25.08 39.38 30.06
N LEU A 718 25.31 39.79 31.31
CA LEU A 718 26.40 40.72 31.66
C LEU A 718 27.76 40.24 31.11
N SER A 719 28.54 41.18 30.56
CA SER A 719 29.82 40.94 29.88
C SER A 719 30.92 40.28 30.73
N SER A 720 30.68 40.07 32.03
CA SER A 720 31.58 39.40 32.98
C SER A 720 31.18 37.95 33.31
N CYS A 721 30.16 37.40 32.64
CA CYS A 721 29.71 36.03 32.86
C CYS A 721 30.72 35.02 32.29
N GLY A 722 31.12 34.06 33.14
CA GLY A 722 32.16 33.07 32.86
C GLY A 722 32.03 32.39 31.50
N GLY A 723 33.17 32.10 30.88
CA GLY A 723 33.25 31.57 29.52
C GLY A 723 32.48 30.27 29.30
N ARG A 724 32.42 29.83 28.04
CA ARG A 724 31.72 28.60 27.64
C ARG A 724 32.32 27.38 28.35
N GLN A 725 31.47 26.61 29.02
CA GLN A 725 31.85 25.35 29.68
C GLN A 725 30.82 24.27 29.33
N PHE A 726 31.27 23.12 28.82
CA PHE A 726 30.38 22.02 28.41
C PHE A 726 30.28 20.92 29.46
N ALA A 727 31.34 20.71 30.25
CA ALA A 727 31.39 19.64 31.23
C ALA A 727 30.22 19.67 32.24
N PRO A 728 29.77 20.84 32.75
CA PRO A 728 28.66 20.88 33.71
C PRO A 728 27.35 20.34 33.13
N VAL A 729 26.98 20.72 31.90
CA VAL A 729 25.78 20.18 31.24
C VAL A 729 25.91 18.68 31.01
N LEU A 730 27.06 18.23 30.50
CA LEU A 730 27.29 16.80 30.28
C LEU A 730 27.14 16.00 31.57
N ASN A 731 27.62 16.54 32.70
CA ASN A 731 27.51 15.89 34.00
C ASN A 731 26.07 15.83 34.52
N GLU A 732 25.26 16.87 34.29
CA GLU A 732 23.82 16.84 34.59
C GLU A 732 23.12 15.74 33.78
N VAL A 733 23.40 15.64 32.48
CA VAL A 733 22.81 14.59 31.64
C VAL A 733 23.31 13.20 32.04
N LEU A 734 24.58 13.05 32.40
CA LEU A 734 25.10 11.79 32.95
C LEU A 734 24.39 11.39 34.24
N ALA A 735 24.08 12.34 35.12
CA ALA A 735 23.31 12.08 36.33
C ALA A 735 21.88 11.62 36.00
N LEU A 736 21.22 12.23 35.00
CA LEU A 736 19.91 11.80 34.51
C LEU A 736 19.94 10.38 33.95
N THR A 737 20.90 10.07 33.07
CA THR A 737 20.99 8.78 32.37
C THR A 737 21.34 7.59 33.26
N LYS A 738 21.89 7.81 34.47
CA LYS A 738 22.14 6.73 35.46
C LYS A 738 20.89 5.93 35.81
N ASN A 739 19.72 6.55 35.75
CA ASN A 739 18.45 5.88 36.04
C ASN A 739 17.92 5.03 34.86
N PHE A 740 18.60 5.05 33.71
CA PHE A 740 18.08 4.55 32.43
C PHE A 740 19.03 3.55 31.74
N GLN A 741 19.65 2.63 32.49
CA GLN A 741 20.64 1.68 31.95
C GLN A 741 20.08 0.33 31.48
N ASN A 742 18.74 0.18 31.39
CA ASN A 742 18.09 -1.08 31.02
C ASN A 742 18.01 -1.35 29.51
N GLY A 743 18.64 -0.51 28.67
CA GLY A 743 18.64 -0.63 27.21
C GLY A 743 17.37 -0.11 26.50
N LYS A 744 16.39 0.42 27.24
CA LYS A 744 15.13 0.95 26.68
C LYS A 744 15.16 2.45 26.37
N HIS A 745 16.22 3.13 26.76
CA HIS A 745 16.34 4.58 26.66
C HIS A 745 17.71 4.93 26.12
N TYR A 746 17.74 5.78 25.10
CA TYR A 746 18.96 6.31 24.52
C TYR A 746 18.83 7.83 24.41
N PHE A 747 19.86 8.58 24.76
CA PHE A 747 19.77 10.05 24.81
C PHE A 747 20.64 10.68 23.71
N VAL A 748 20.07 11.61 22.95
CA VAL A 748 20.81 12.43 21.98
C VAL A 748 20.98 13.82 22.59
N VAL A 749 22.20 14.09 23.07
CA VAL A 749 22.56 15.33 23.74
C VAL A 749 23.14 16.31 22.73
N THR A 750 22.42 17.39 22.47
CA THR A 750 22.83 18.42 21.51
C THR A 750 23.27 19.68 22.24
N ILE A 751 24.55 20.00 22.13
CA ILE A 751 25.12 21.26 22.62
C ILE A 751 25.18 22.23 21.43
N ILE A 752 24.45 23.33 21.53
CA ILE A 752 24.41 24.38 20.50
C ILE A 752 25.20 25.58 21.02
N THR A 753 26.27 25.96 20.32
CA THR A 753 27.21 26.98 20.80
C THR A 753 27.64 27.96 19.72
N ALA A 754 27.94 29.21 20.10
CA ALA A 754 28.46 30.22 19.18
C ALA A 754 30.00 30.38 19.22
N GLY A 755 30.72 29.51 19.93
CA GLY A 755 32.17 29.62 20.07
C GLY A 755 32.84 28.44 20.78
N SER A 756 34.15 28.53 20.97
CA SER A 756 34.94 27.49 21.65
C SER A 756 34.70 27.47 23.16
N HIS A 757 34.67 26.27 23.75
CA HIS A 757 34.63 26.05 25.19
C HIS A 757 36.02 26.25 25.84
N GLY A 758 36.04 26.60 27.12
CA GLY A 758 37.25 26.85 27.91
C GLY A 758 37.65 25.71 28.86
N ASP A 759 36.84 24.65 28.98
CA ASP A 759 36.97 23.55 29.95
C ASP A 759 37.32 22.21 29.26
N SER A 760 38.32 22.20 28.37
CA SER A 760 38.60 21.04 27.52
C SER A 760 38.99 19.78 28.28
N ALA A 761 39.72 19.90 29.40
CA ALA A 761 40.11 18.74 30.21
C ALA A 761 38.88 18.07 30.86
N ASP A 762 38.04 18.86 31.52
CA ASP A 762 36.82 18.38 32.18
C ASP A 762 35.78 17.86 31.17
N THR A 763 35.68 18.53 30.02
CA THR A 763 34.81 18.09 28.92
C THR A 763 35.26 16.74 28.36
N LEU A 764 36.57 16.54 28.16
CA LEU A 764 37.11 15.26 27.71
C LEU A 764 36.83 14.16 28.73
N GLU A 765 37.01 14.41 30.02
CA GLU A 765 36.67 13.44 31.07
C GLU A 765 35.18 13.10 31.05
N ALA A 766 34.30 14.10 30.94
CA ALA A 766 32.86 13.90 30.86
C ALA A 766 32.47 13.05 29.63
N ILE A 767 33.09 13.28 28.46
CA ILE A 767 32.88 12.48 27.24
C ILE A 767 33.36 11.03 27.44
N VAL A 768 34.53 10.83 28.06
CA VAL A 768 35.04 9.48 28.37
C VAL A 768 34.05 8.73 29.26
N ARG A 769 33.52 9.37 30.31
CA ARG A 769 32.49 8.77 31.16
C ARG A 769 31.19 8.50 30.40
N ALA A 770 30.79 9.40 29.51
CA ALA A 770 29.61 9.25 28.67
C ALA A 770 29.70 8.09 27.68
N SER A 771 30.90 7.69 27.26
CA SER A 771 31.08 6.58 26.32
C SER A 771 30.56 5.23 26.83
N ALA A 772 30.40 5.07 28.14
CA ALA A 772 29.83 3.87 28.77
C ALA A 772 28.32 3.99 29.06
N MET A 773 27.69 5.10 28.70
CA MET A 773 26.29 5.42 28.97
C MET A 773 25.47 5.37 27.67
N PRO A 774 24.14 5.17 27.73
CA PRO A 774 23.29 5.06 26.54
C PRO A 774 22.98 6.46 25.97
N LEU A 775 24.02 7.16 25.51
CA LEU A 775 23.87 8.49 24.93
C LEU A 775 24.84 8.75 23.79
N SER A 776 24.46 9.67 22.91
CA SER A 776 25.31 10.31 21.90
C SER A 776 25.39 11.81 22.17
N ILE A 777 26.52 12.41 21.84
CA ILE A 777 26.75 13.86 21.96
C ILE A 777 26.89 14.44 20.55
N VAL A 778 26.09 15.46 20.25
CA VAL A 778 26.13 16.25 19.03
C VAL A 778 26.49 17.68 19.42
N ILE A 779 27.55 18.24 18.85
CA ILE A 779 27.94 19.63 19.10
C ILE A 779 27.73 20.40 17.81
N VAL A 780 26.90 21.45 17.85
CA VAL A 780 26.57 22.28 16.70
C VAL A 780 27.08 23.70 16.95
N GLY A 781 28.05 24.11 16.14
CA GLY A 781 28.53 25.50 16.10
C GLY A 781 27.58 26.37 15.29
N VAL A 782 27.24 27.55 15.80
CA VAL A 782 26.48 28.58 15.09
C VAL A 782 27.31 29.85 14.94
N GLY A 783 27.08 30.59 13.87
CA GLY A 783 27.93 31.74 13.51
C GLY A 783 29.06 31.37 12.55
N ASN A 784 30.12 32.18 12.53
CA ASN A 784 31.28 32.02 11.65
C ASN A 784 32.41 31.23 12.30
#